data_AF-A0A940AW57-F1
#
_entry.id   AF-A0A940AW57-F1
#
_cell.length_a   1.000
_cell.length_b   1.000
_cell.length_c   1.000
_cell.angle_alpha   90.00
_cell.angle_beta   90.00
_cell.angle_gamma   90.00
#
_symmetry.space_group_name_H-M   'P 1'
#
loop_
_entity.id
_entity.type
_entity.pdbx_description
1 polymer ?
#
loop_
_entity_poly.entity_id
_entity_poly.type
_entity_poly.pdbx_seq_one_letter_code
_entity_poly.pdbx_strand_id
1 'polypeptide(L)'
;MTSLISCLDDEPEVVEVTGKSYNSSGSGAGKRNKTVNPEVINELGKPGNSYDYNEAEAVFGRSTSLSFRNKSVVIDRSPVKSKTPTAEDGTWTIFVYLCGADLESEDGCATADMEEMLYACTAPNIKFVVQTGGAKEWQNYGISSSKLQRYVIYDGTIRLVDEVSDANMGDKATFQSFILWGLDKYAASKMGIIFWDHGGGSVSGVCFDEKHDDSLDLIEIDEALTGVHDKLSGKFEFIGFDACLMSTIEVANMLVPHANYMVASEELEPGKGWNYTGFGEYLDSNPKCDGRELGIAIADAFYDDCCDSWGSEKETTLAVTDLSKLDNLITKLNAALGEMYEASADTSVLPVMVRNISNAKNFGGNNKTEGYTNMVDLGAILESVESYVPSSQAAQQALKDTIVYNKIGQNERGATGLSTYYPLSVNYSGELEMFKKICVSPYYMTFVDRVTYGASMGTTAGYSGEDNWLGDDSSWWSDDDYDSDYWSWYDDEDDDSGYSLSFLSSLFDDDDDYDYGSYWSTGDDYDDDDDYYDYGSYWSTGDDYDDDDDYYGYGYYDDYDWDDYGYGYYDDYDDWDDYDDYYGYNYSSSSSSSSSSNSYGYSNSSSGSHSGSSSGSHGIYGHGYQRRASIEYEVEPMMTEDGTFGFILTEDSMYNLDGVYCVIMMTDEDGYFIDLGLDNYVSIDWDEGIVTDNFDGLWYLLGDGQVLAMYLIEEGDDYDLYSVPVKVNGKDTNLRVMMEYNDDSGYETYILGTSSGVSSNGMSSGRIKPLNRGDVIVPAYYVYDNTGDYVGMIYGDEYRFTGDDSVYDGFLPESDYYYSFEIDDIYGNQYYTDYVLFAVDDEGEVYFYEE
;
A
#
# COMPACT_ATOMS: atom_id res chain seq x y z
N MET A 1 29.37 57.74 -17.61
CA MET A 1 30.66 57.59 -18.31
C MET A 1 31.72 57.20 -17.30
N THR A 2 32.45 56.11 -17.59
CA THR A 2 33.70 55.65 -16.95
C THR A 2 33.61 54.93 -15.58
N SER A 3 33.77 53.60 -15.66
CA SER A 3 34.71 52.72 -14.91
C SER A 3 34.51 52.28 -13.45
N LEU A 4 34.61 50.94 -13.30
CA LEU A 4 35.50 50.13 -12.42
C LEU A 4 35.14 49.86 -10.95
N ILE A 5 35.17 48.56 -10.63
CA ILE A 5 35.59 47.77 -9.41
C ILE A 5 34.60 46.58 -9.31
N SER A 6 34.87 45.30 -9.61
CA SER A 6 35.93 44.29 -9.36
C SER A 6 35.91 43.60 -7.98
N CYS A 7 35.90 42.25 -8.01
CA CYS A 7 36.23 41.23 -6.99
C CYS A 7 35.04 40.65 -6.19
N LEU A 8 34.79 39.33 -6.03
CA LEU A 8 35.53 38.08 -6.34
C LEU A 8 34.51 36.90 -6.34
N ASP A 9 34.69 35.95 -7.25
CA ASP A 9 34.10 34.61 -7.29
C ASP A 9 34.95 33.62 -6.49
N ASP A 10 34.31 32.65 -5.85
CA ASP A 10 34.85 31.31 -5.56
C ASP A 10 33.64 30.34 -5.56
N GLU A 11 33.39 29.68 -6.70
CA GLU A 11 32.39 28.62 -6.83
C GLU A 11 33.06 27.23 -6.90
N PRO A 12 32.48 26.19 -6.27
CA PRO A 12 32.87 24.80 -6.49
C PRO A 12 32.37 24.28 -7.85
N GLU A 13 32.98 23.20 -8.34
CA GLU A 13 32.75 22.63 -9.67
C GLU A 13 31.26 22.37 -9.95
N VAL A 14 30.72 23.12 -10.92
CA VAL A 14 29.37 22.94 -11.48
C VAL A 14 29.42 21.82 -12.51
N VAL A 15 28.66 20.74 -12.28
CA VAL A 15 28.25 19.83 -13.34
C VAL A 15 27.02 20.45 -14.01
N GLU A 16 27.23 21.30 -15.01
CA GLU A 16 26.15 21.81 -15.86
C GLU A 16 25.66 20.69 -16.78
N VAL A 17 24.58 20.00 -16.43
CA VAL A 17 23.79 19.25 -17.40
C VAL A 17 22.81 20.22 -18.04
N THR A 18 23.28 20.95 -19.04
CA THR A 18 22.40 21.73 -19.92
C THR A 18 21.85 20.82 -21.01
N GLY A 19 20.53 20.68 -21.07
CA GLY A 19 19.84 20.06 -22.20
C GLY A 19 20.30 20.70 -23.51
N LYS A 20 21.04 19.95 -24.33
CA LYS A 20 21.57 20.44 -25.61
C LYS A 20 20.95 19.72 -26.78
N SER A 21 20.20 20.49 -27.56
CA SER A 21 20.13 20.33 -29.01
C SER A 21 21.46 20.77 -29.66
N TYR A 22 21.91 19.98 -30.64
CA TYR A 22 23.15 20.21 -31.41
C TYR A 22 23.02 21.40 -32.39
N ASN A 23 24.01 22.31 -32.44
CA ASN A 23 25.00 22.37 -33.53
C ASN A 23 26.05 23.52 -33.46
N SER A 24 27.24 23.20 -33.98
CA SER A 24 28.27 24.07 -34.60
C SER A 24 29.40 24.71 -33.78
N SER A 25 30.55 24.01 -33.79
CA SER A 25 31.90 24.44 -34.22
C SER A 25 32.48 25.82 -33.84
N GLY A 26 33.65 25.81 -33.18
CA GLY A 26 34.53 26.99 -33.14
C GLY A 26 35.83 26.81 -32.35
N SER A 27 36.84 26.24 -32.99
CA SER A 27 38.22 26.07 -32.50
C SER A 27 38.94 27.36 -32.09
N GLY A 28 39.77 27.33 -31.03
CA GLY A 28 40.71 28.42 -30.73
C GLY A 28 41.70 28.14 -29.60
N ALA A 29 42.77 27.40 -29.89
CA ALA A 29 43.89 27.14 -28.98
C ALA A 29 44.71 28.41 -28.64
N GLY A 30 45.10 28.59 -27.38
CA GLY A 30 45.90 29.72 -26.89
C GLY A 30 46.80 29.41 -25.70
N LYS A 31 47.98 28.87 -25.98
CA LYS A 31 49.08 28.46 -25.08
C LYS A 31 49.65 29.52 -24.10
N ARG A 32 50.02 29.01 -22.91
CA ARG A 32 51.32 29.10 -22.18
C ARG A 32 51.57 30.15 -21.06
N ASN A 33 51.85 29.56 -19.89
CA ASN A 33 52.96 29.76 -18.94
C ASN A 33 53.09 31.05 -18.12
N LYS A 34 53.10 30.89 -16.77
CA LYS A 34 54.25 31.19 -15.89
C LYS A 34 54.09 30.67 -14.45
N THR A 35 54.97 29.74 -14.10
CA THR A 35 55.62 29.46 -12.79
C THR A 35 56.11 30.78 -12.13
N VAL A 36 56.31 30.99 -10.81
CA VAL A 36 56.42 30.26 -9.53
C VAL A 36 56.35 31.35 -8.42
N ASN A 37 55.76 31.11 -7.24
CA ASN A 37 56.48 31.19 -5.94
C ASN A 37 55.62 30.66 -4.76
N PRO A 38 56.14 29.73 -3.93
CA PRO A 38 55.47 29.17 -2.76
C PRO A 38 55.75 30.03 -1.51
N GLU A 39 55.08 29.71 -0.42
CA GLU A 39 55.13 30.34 0.92
C GLU A 39 54.07 31.42 1.20
N VAL A 40 52.83 30.99 1.39
CA VAL A 40 52.06 31.18 2.65
C VAL A 40 51.11 29.98 2.77
N ILE A 41 51.50 28.94 3.51
CA ILE A 41 50.61 27.85 3.97
C ILE A 41 50.57 27.96 5.49
N ASN A 42 49.35 28.16 6.00
CA ASN A 42 48.84 28.20 7.39
C ASN A 42 47.80 29.33 7.35
N GLU A 43 46.50 29.11 7.34
CA GLU A 43 45.64 28.10 7.96
C GLU A 43 44.43 27.88 7.04
N LEU A 44 43.70 26.77 7.25
CA LEU A 44 42.52 26.24 6.50
C LEU A 44 42.87 24.96 5.74
N GLY A 45 42.60 23.83 6.39
CA GLY A 45 42.75 22.51 5.81
C GLY A 45 43.00 21.44 6.86
N LYS A 46 41.95 21.05 7.60
CA LYS A 46 41.66 19.65 7.96
C LYS A 46 40.13 19.50 8.16
N PRO A 47 39.51 18.45 7.60
CA PRO A 47 38.15 18.06 7.97
C PRO A 47 38.22 17.48 9.38
N GLY A 48 37.44 18.06 10.27
CA GLY A 48 37.43 17.70 11.68
C GLY A 48 36.17 18.25 12.30
N ASN A 49 35.11 17.44 12.22
CA ASN A 49 34.13 17.25 13.27
C ASN A 49 33.33 16.01 12.87
N SER A 50 33.78 14.86 13.35
CA SER A 50 32.84 13.84 13.79
C SER A 50 31.93 14.51 14.81
N TYR A 51 30.62 14.53 14.57
CA TYR A 51 29.67 14.92 15.60
C TYR A 51 29.76 13.85 16.68
N ASP A 52 30.53 14.14 17.72
CA ASP A 52 30.61 13.37 18.94
C ASP A 52 29.28 13.62 19.66
N TYR A 53 28.33 12.69 19.52
CA TYR A 53 27.08 12.66 20.27
C TYR A 53 27.43 12.50 21.75
N ASN A 54 27.66 13.63 22.43
CA ASN A 54 27.68 13.63 23.88
C ASN A 54 26.26 13.37 24.36
N GLU A 55 26.11 12.26 25.10
CA GLU A 55 25.01 11.98 26.02
C GLU A 55 24.72 13.20 26.91
N ALA A 56 23.89 14.10 26.41
CA ALA A 56 23.06 14.95 27.23
C ALA A 56 21.70 14.29 27.17
N GLU A 57 21.25 13.71 28.30
CA GLU A 57 19.95 13.10 28.52
C GLU A 57 18.88 13.75 27.62
N ALA A 58 18.62 13.11 26.48
CA ALA A 58 17.56 13.50 25.60
C ALA A 58 16.28 13.08 26.30
N VAL A 59 15.41 14.05 26.57
CA VAL A 59 14.00 13.76 26.76
C VAL A 59 13.50 13.42 25.36
N PHE A 60 13.71 12.18 24.94
CA PHE A 60 13.10 11.59 23.74
C PHE A 60 11.61 11.39 24.05
N GLY A 61 10.77 11.91 23.17
CA GLY A 61 9.32 11.81 23.31
C GLY A 61 8.65 12.68 22.28
N ARG A 62 7.55 12.17 21.72
CA ARG A 62 6.67 12.84 20.77
C ARG A 62 6.30 14.25 21.20
N SER A 63 6.03 15.12 20.23
CA SER A 63 5.56 16.49 20.53
C SER A 63 4.08 16.54 20.91
N THR A 64 3.35 15.46 20.75
CA THR A 64 1.94 15.31 21.14
C THR A 64 1.78 14.25 22.23
N SER A 65 0.94 14.52 23.22
CA SER A 65 0.45 13.51 24.16
C SER A 65 -1.07 13.63 24.34
N LEU A 66 -1.76 12.50 24.29
CA LEU A 66 -3.18 12.39 24.61
C LEU A 66 -3.35 11.58 25.89
N SER A 67 -4.13 12.10 26.84
CA SER A 67 -4.47 11.39 28.09
C SER A 67 -5.96 11.43 28.36
N PHE A 68 -6.46 10.44 29.09
CA PHE A 68 -7.90 10.28 29.29
C PHE A 68 -8.30 10.69 30.69
N ARG A 69 -9.25 11.63 30.81
CA ARG A 69 -9.68 12.12 32.12
C ARG A 69 -11.13 12.57 32.12
N ASN A 70 -11.92 12.09 33.09
CA ASN A 70 -13.32 12.44 33.25
C ASN A 70 -14.14 12.22 31.96
N LYS A 71 -13.94 11.08 31.29
CA LYS A 71 -14.58 10.76 30.00
C LYS A 71 -14.26 11.74 28.86
N SER A 72 -13.08 12.34 28.86
CA SER A 72 -12.66 13.28 27.83
C SER A 72 -11.17 13.15 27.57
N VAL A 73 -10.77 13.41 26.33
CA VAL A 73 -9.36 13.50 25.95
C VAL A 73 -8.80 14.85 26.41
N VAL A 74 -7.65 14.80 27.05
CA VAL A 74 -6.80 15.95 27.37
C VAL A 74 -5.63 15.92 26.41
N ILE A 75 -5.52 16.99 25.62
CA ILE A 75 -4.51 17.14 24.56
C ILE A 75 -3.40 18.04 25.09
N ASP A 76 -2.15 17.53 25.08
CA ASP A 76 -0.95 18.34 25.31
C ASP A 76 -0.09 18.37 24.04
N ARG A 77 0.36 19.58 23.68
CA ARG A 77 1.13 19.86 22.47
C ARG A 77 2.39 20.63 22.87
N SER A 78 3.55 20.04 22.64
CA SER A 78 4.84 20.70 22.79
C SER A 78 4.99 21.79 21.73
N PRO A 79 5.04 23.07 22.10
CA PRO A 79 5.06 24.15 21.12
C PRO A 79 6.44 24.31 20.49
N VAL A 80 6.49 24.52 19.16
CA VAL A 80 7.70 25.01 18.48
C VAL A 80 8.09 26.35 19.07
N LYS A 81 9.36 26.50 19.48
CA LYS A 81 9.88 27.75 20.02
C LYS A 81 9.94 28.80 18.90
N SER A 82 8.96 29.70 18.86
CA SER A 82 8.96 30.80 17.89
C SER A 82 10.22 31.67 18.01
N LYS A 83 10.94 31.81 16.89
CA LYS A 83 12.03 32.77 16.70
C LYS A 83 11.64 33.74 15.60
N THR A 84 12.22 34.93 15.57
CA THR A 84 12.00 35.83 14.42
C THR A 84 12.65 35.21 13.18
N PRO A 85 11.91 35.04 12.06
CA PRO A 85 12.49 34.54 10.82
C PRO A 85 13.67 35.42 10.40
N THR A 86 14.79 34.79 10.04
CA THR A 86 16.00 35.49 9.60
C THR A 86 16.04 35.72 8.09
N ALA A 87 15.18 35.03 7.34
CA ALA A 87 15.08 35.10 5.87
C ALA A 87 14.18 36.26 5.39
N GLU A 88 14.37 36.66 4.14
CA GLU A 88 13.61 37.74 3.50
C GLU A 88 12.15 37.34 3.26
N ASP A 89 11.20 38.23 3.59
CA ASP A 89 9.76 38.03 3.39
C ASP A 89 9.43 37.73 1.91
N GLY A 90 8.65 36.67 1.67
CA GLY A 90 8.28 36.24 0.31
C GLY A 90 9.27 35.28 -0.33
N THR A 91 10.10 34.60 0.47
CA THR A 91 10.94 33.47 0.04
C THR A 91 10.37 32.15 0.53
N TRP A 92 10.43 31.14 -0.34
CA TRP A 92 9.99 29.77 -0.06
C TRP A 92 11.11 28.76 -0.18
N THR A 93 11.07 27.74 0.68
CA THR A 93 11.83 26.51 0.51
C THR A 93 10.91 25.33 0.77
N ILE A 94 10.79 24.47 -0.22
CA ILE A 94 10.04 23.21 -0.14
C ILE A 94 11.08 22.11 -0.03
N PHE A 95 11.10 21.44 1.12
CA PHE A 95 11.92 20.25 1.34
C PHE A 95 11.17 19.04 0.78
N VAL A 96 11.76 18.32 -0.16
CA VAL A 96 11.18 17.10 -0.74
C VAL A 96 12.03 15.92 -0.31
N TYR A 97 11.44 15.01 0.46
CA TYR A 97 12.05 13.76 0.86
C TYR A 97 11.61 12.68 -0.14
N LEU A 98 12.47 12.45 -1.15
CA LEU A 98 12.17 11.69 -2.37
C LEU A 98 12.72 10.26 -2.22
N CYS A 99 11.94 9.38 -1.59
CA CYS A 99 12.27 7.96 -1.47
C CYS A 99 11.86 7.26 -2.77
N GLY A 100 12.78 7.04 -3.72
CA GLY A 100 12.42 6.66 -5.09
C GLY A 100 11.67 5.33 -5.23
N ALA A 101 11.95 4.37 -4.34
CA ALA A 101 11.38 3.02 -4.34
C ALA A 101 11.29 2.34 -5.72
N ASP A 102 10.29 1.49 -5.90
CA ASP A 102 9.95 0.82 -7.16
C ASP A 102 9.37 1.80 -8.21
N LEU A 103 8.69 2.87 -7.80
CA LEU A 103 8.18 3.91 -8.72
C LEU A 103 9.31 4.58 -9.51
N GLU A 104 10.50 4.73 -8.93
CA GLU A 104 11.68 5.17 -9.66
C GLU A 104 12.38 4.02 -10.39
N SER A 105 12.60 2.88 -9.72
CA SER A 105 13.41 1.81 -10.28
C SER A 105 12.73 1.12 -11.48
N GLU A 106 11.40 1.10 -11.53
CA GLU A 106 10.61 0.56 -12.64
C GLU A 106 10.13 1.63 -13.63
N ASP A 107 9.52 2.70 -13.13
CA ASP A 107 8.73 3.65 -13.95
C ASP A 107 9.40 5.03 -14.12
N GLY A 108 10.42 5.36 -13.30
CA GLY A 108 11.15 6.63 -13.38
C GLY A 108 10.35 7.85 -12.90
N CYS A 109 9.35 7.63 -12.03
CA CYS A 109 8.43 8.68 -11.57
C CYS A 109 9.12 9.76 -10.74
N ALA A 110 10.00 9.38 -9.80
CA ALA A 110 10.75 10.34 -8.98
C ALA A 110 11.61 11.27 -9.84
N THR A 111 12.27 10.69 -10.84
CA THR A 111 13.03 11.44 -11.85
C THR A 111 12.14 12.41 -12.62
N ALA A 112 10.92 12.02 -13.02
CA ALA A 112 9.97 12.88 -13.71
C ALA A 112 9.58 14.10 -12.87
N ASP A 113 9.31 13.91 -11.58
CA ASP A 113 8.98 15.00 -10.64
C ASP A 113 10.16 15.95 -10.42
N MET A 114 11.38 15.44 -10.40
CA MET A 114 12.56 16.31 -10.41
C MET A 114 12.64 17.20 -11.66
N GLU A 115 12.19 16.71 -12.83
CA GLU A 115 12.08 17.53 -14.04
C GLU A 115 10.97 18.57 -13.91
N GLU A 116 9.82 18.21 -13.34
CA GLU A 116 8.72 19.15 -13.10
C GLU A 116 9.14 20.27 -12.13
N MET A 117 9.84 19.94 -11.04
CA MET A 117 10.43 20.92 -10.12
C MET A 117 11.41 21.86 -10.84
N LEU A 118 12.17 21.35 -11.82
CA LEU A 118 13.07 22.16 -12.64
C LEU A 118 12.31 23.16 -13.52
N TYR A 119 11.19 22.74 -14.11
CA TYR A 119 10.33 23.62 -14.92
C TYR A 119 9.56 24.64 -14.08
N ALA A 120 9.19 24.28 -12.84
CA ALA A 120 8.53 25.15 -11.87
C ALA A 120 9.39 26.36 -11.44
N CYS A 121 10.69 26.14 -11.19
CA CYS A 121 11.55 27.13 -10.55
C CYS A 121 12.20 28.13 -11.51
N THR A 122 11.40 29.00 -12.15
CA THR A 122 11.94 30.04 -13.06
C THR A 122 12.18 31.40 -12.39
N ALA A 123 11.64 31.65 -11.19
CA ALA A 123 11.91 32.85 -10.42
C ALA A 123 12.87 32.61 -9.22
N PRO A 124 13.56 33.66 -8.72
CA PRO A 124 14.59 33.52 -7.71
C PRO A 124 14.06 33.34 -6.26
N ASN A 125 12.76 33.13 -6.04
CA ASN A 125 12.17 33.17 -4.71
C ASN A 125 11.71 31.80 -4.17
N ILE A 126 11.74 30.75 -5.00
CA ILE A 126 11.33 29.39 -4.64
C ILE A 126 12.51 28.47 -4.80
N LYS A 127 12.76 27.61 -3.82
CA LYS A 127 13.73 26.52 -3.92
C LYS A 127 13.05 25.21 -3.58
N PHE A 128 13.25 24.20 -4.42
CA PHE A 128 13.10 22.81 -3.98
C PHE A 128 14.46 22.33 -3.48
N VAL A 129 14.46 21.77 -2.28
CA VAL A 129 15.62 21.12 -1.67
C VAL A 129 15.24 19.66 -1.53
N VAL A 130 15.92 18.79 -2.27
CA VAL A 130 15.50 17.40 -2.46
C VAL A 130 16.56 16.47 -1.88
N GLN A 131 16.17 15.45 -1.12
CA GLN A 131 17.03 14.31 -0.83
C GLN A 131 16.49 13.09 -1.56
N THR A 132 17.36 12.43 -2.32
CA THR A 132 17.08 11.22 -3.12
C THR A 132 17.70 10.00 -2.44
N GLY A 133 17.00 8.87 -2.48
CA GLY A 133 17.40 7.59 -1.88
C GLY A 133 16.36 6.50 -2.12
N GLY A 134 16.57 5.31 -1.55
CA GLY A 134 15.51 4.29 -1.44
C GLY A 134 15.12 3.50 -2.70
N ALA A 135 15.69 3.79 -3.89
CA ALA A 135 15.44 3.03 -5.12
C ALA A 135 16.64 2.17 -5.54
N LYS A 136 16.40 0.95 -6.04
CA LYS A 136 17.46 0.06 -6.57
C LYS A 136 18.16 0.63 -7.81
N GLU A 137 17.43 1.37 -8.65
CA GLU A 137 17.94 2.05 -9.85
C GLU A 137 17.37 3.48 -9.98
N TRP A 138 18.08 4.37 -10.67
CA TRP A 138 17.62 5.73 -11.00
C TRP A 138 17.81 6.00 -12.49
N GLN A 139 16.81 6.61 -13.15
CA GLN A 139 16.75 6.68 -14.61
C GLN A 139 17.50 7.87 -15.22
N ASN A 140 17.62 9.01 -14.53
CA ASN A 140 18.24 10.22 -15.09
C ASN A 140 19.09 11.02 -14.09
N TYR A 141 19.63 12.16 -14.56
CA TYR A 141 20.45 13.13 -13.82
C TYR A 141 21.76 12.59 -13.21
N GLY A 142 22.11 11.33 -13.48
CA GLY A 142 23.25 10.67 -12.86
C GLY A 142 23.07 10.48 -11.35
N ILE A 143 21.81 10.36 -10.90
CA ILE A 143 21.50 10.06 -9.50
C ILE A 143 22.03 8.66 -9.19
N SER A 144 22.70 8.52 -8.05
CA SER A 144 23.38 7.29 -7.66
C SER A 144 22.49 6.46 -6.74
N SER A 145 22.09 5.25 -7.15
CA SER A 145 21.43 4.29 -6.24
C SER A 145 22.33 3.81 -5.10
N SER A 146 23.65 4.05 -5.15
CA SER A 146 24.60 3.63 -4.09
C SER A 146 24.77 4.64 -2.94
N LYS A 147 24.04 5.76 -2.95
CA LYS A 147 24.22 6.88 -2.00
C LYS A 147 22.93 7.66 -1.83
N LEU A 148 22.81 8.39 -0.73
CA LEU A 148 21.81 9.45 -0.63
C LEU A 148 22.40 10.75 -1.18
N GLN A 149 21.68 11.39 -2.09
CA GLN A 149 22.12 12.61 -2.75
C GLN A 149 21.15 13.76 -2.49
N ARG A 150 21.71 14.95 -2.25
CA ARG A 150 20.94 16.16 -1.95
C ARG A 150 21.07 17.18 -3.06
N TYR A 151 19.94 17.58 -3.60
CA TYR A 151 19.82 18.49 -4.72
C TYR A 151 19.17 19.80 -4.29
N VAL A 152 19.55 20.88 -4.97
CA VAL A 152 18.81 22.14 -4.93
C VAL A 152 18.40 22.48 -6.35
N ILE A 153 17.09 22.63 -6.52
CA ILE A 153 16.46 23.03 -7.77
C ILE A 153 15.99 24.48 -7.63
N TYR A 154 16.58 25.34 -8.44
CA TYR A 154 16.44 26.79 -8.34
C TYR A 154 16.93 27.49 -9.60
N ASP A 155 16.26 28.57 -10.04
CA ASP A 155 16.69 29.41 -11.17
C ASP A 155 16.93 28.58 -12.45
N GLY A 156 15.99 27.70 -12.76
CA GLY A 156 16.01 26.81 -13.93
C GLY A 156 17.20 25.84 -13.95
N THR A 157 17.74 25.49 -12.78
CA THR A 157 18.89 24.58 -12.67
C THR A 157 18.74 23.61 -11.50
N ILE A 158 19.16 22.37 -11.73
CA ILE A 158 19.34 21.32 -10.72
C ILE A 158 20.82 21.23 -10.35
N ARG A 159 21.14 21.23 -9.05
CA ARG A 159 22.52 21.13 -8.56
C ARG A 159 22.62 20.08 -7.46
N LEU A 160 23.49 19.09 -7.64
CA LEU A 160 23.95 18.25 -6.53
C LEU A 160 24.80 19.11 -5.59
N VAL A 161 24.37 19.23 -4.32
CA VAL A 161 25.01 20.12 -3.34
C VAL A 161 25.63 19.39 -2.15
N ASP A 162 25.20 18.15 -1.92
CA ASP A 162 25.73 17.29 -0.87
C ASP A 162 25.43 15.83 -1.21
N GLU A 163 26.23 14.93 -0.65
CA GLU A 163 26.10 13.49 -0.86
C GLU A 163 26.58 12.80 0.41
N VAL A 164 25.75 11.88 0.91
CA VAL A 164 26.07 11.08 2.09
C VAL A 164 26.10 9.60 1.73
N SER A 165 26.63 8.78 2.63
CA SER A 165 26.59 7.33 2.42
C SER A 165 25.15 6.86 2.30
N ASP A 166 24.97 5.74 1.61
CA ASP A 166 23.70 5.02 1.59
C ASP A 166 23.17 4.83 3.01
N ALA A 167 21.88 5.08 3.20
CA ALA A 167 21.19 4.91 4.47
C ALA A 167 19.70 4.70 4.21
N ASN A 168 19.05 4.04 5.15
CA ASN A 168 17.63 3.75 5.11
C ASN A 168 16.80 5.04 5.08
N MET A 169 16.00 5.23 4.03
CA MET A 169 15.08 6.35 3.89
C MET A 169 13.83 6.18 4.78
N GLY A 170 13.49 4.95 5.18
CA GLY A 170 12.50 4.62 6.20
C GLY A 170 12.93 5.01 7.62
N ASP A 171 14.22 5.29 7.88
CA ASP A 171 14.71 5.59 9.23
C ASP A 171 14.55 7.07 9.63
N LYS A 172 14.02 7.30 10.85
CA LYS A 172 13.82 8.64 11.42
C LYS A 172 15.07 9.53 11.43
N ALA A 173 16.25 8.96 11.67
CA ALA A 173 17.48 9.72 11.77
C ALA A 173 17.94 10.22 10.39
N THR A 174 17.68 9.44 9.33
CA THR A 174 17.92 9.86 7.94
C THR A 174 17.09 11.10 7.60
N PHE A 175 15.78 11.04 7.83
CA PHE A 175 14.86 12.16 7.60
C PHE A 175 15.19 13.38 8.48
N GLN A 176 15.41 13.18 9.78
CA GLN A 176 15.81 14.26 10.68
C GLN A 176 17.12 14.93 10.23
N SER A 177 18.10 14.16 9.78
CA SER A 177 19.39 14.69 9.31
C SER A 177 19.22 15.60 8.09
N PHE A 178 18.32 15.22 7.17
CA PHE A 178 18.00 15.98 5.97
C PHE A 178 17.40 17.33 6.34
N ILE A 179 16.38 17.34 7.20
CA ILE A 179 15.72 18.58 7.61
C ILE A 179 16.68 19.48 8.40
N LEU A 180 17.49 18.95 9.31
CA LEU A 180 18.49 19.74 10.04
C LEU A 180 19.52 20.39 9.11
N TRP A 181 20.02 19.64 8.14
CA TRP A 181 20.93 20.15 7.12
C TRP A 181 20.25 21.21 6.25
N GLY A 182 19.03 20.95 5.79
CA GLY A 182 18.24 21.84 4.96
C GLY A 182 17.94 23.16 5.65
N LEU A 183 17.57 23.13 6.94
CA LEU A 183 17.34 24.33 7.75
C LEU A 183 18.62 25.15 7.96
N ASP A 184 19.80 24.52 8.07
CA ASP A 184 21.08 25.24 8.19
C ASP A 184 21.47 25.96 6.88
N LYS A 185 21.19 25.35 5.73
CA LYS A 185 21.66 25.82 4.41
C LYS A 185 20.65 26.65 3.64
N TYR A 186 19.38 26.30 3.73
CA TYR A 186 18.33 26.74 2.82
C TYR A 186 17.06 27.24 3.52
N ALA A 187 17.11 27.62 4.80
CA ALA A 187 15.95 28.20 5.47
C ALA A 187 15.42 29.45 4.72
N ALA A 188 14.09 29.54 4.61
CA ALA A 188 13.37 30.62 3.97
C ALA A 188 12.31 31.23 4.91
N SER A 189 11.64 32.29 4.47
CA SER A 189 10.58 32.93 5.29
C SER A 189 9.36 32.04 5.48
N LYS A 190 9.09 31.19 4.49
CA LYS A 190 8.06 30.16 4.47
C LYS A 190 8.68 28.86 4.02
N MET A 191 8.30 27.77 4.69
CA MET A 191 8.87 26.45 4.43
C MET A 191 7.76 25.41 4.43
N GLY A 192 7.87 24.43 3.55
CA GLY A 192 7.02 23.25 3.52
C GLY A 192 7.86 21.98 3.41
N ILE A 193 7.26 20.84 3.74
CA ILE A 193 7.85 19.51 3.51
C ILE A 193 6.88 18.74 2.62
N ILE A 194 7.42 17.96 1.68
CA ILE A 194 6.70 16.96 0.92
C ILE A 194 7.42 15.62 1.17
N PHE A 195 6.68 14.63 1.64
CA PHE A 195 7.09 13.22 1.60
C PHE A 195 6.61 12.66 0.28
N TRP A 196 7.49 11.97 -0.41
CA TRP A 196 7.19 11.39 -1.72
C TRP A 196 7.48 9.89 -1.70
N ASP A 197 6.59 9.20 -2.39
CA ASP A 197 6.46 7.77 -2.70
C ASP A 197 5.33 7.10 -1.94
N HIS A 198 5.30 5.77 -1.85
CA HIS A 198 4.17 5.02 -1.33
C HIS A 198 3.75 5.45 0.06
N GLY A 199 2.45 5.37 0.30
CA GLY A 199 1.84 5.54 1.60
C GLY A 199 0.90 4.38 1.91
N GLY A 200 0.99 3.87 3.14
CA GLY A 200 0.17 2.78 3.66
C GLY A 200 -0.75 3.25 4.79
N GLY A 201 -1.08 4.55 4.80
CA GLY A 201 -2.00 5.15 5.76
C GLY A 201 -1.47 5.17 7.19
N SER A 202 -2.35 4.96 8.15
CA SER A 202 -2.03 5.17 9.57
C SER A 202 -1.02 4.16 10.12
N VAL A 203 -1.10 2.88 9.72
CA VAL A 203 -0.29 1.81 10.31
C VAL A 203 1.07 1.68 9.63
N SER A 204 1.11 1.64 8.29
CA SER A 204 2.34 1.35 7.54
C SER A 204 3.15 2.59 7.15
N GLY A 205 2.64 3.80 7.38
CA GLY A 205 3.42 5.02 7.19
C GLY A 205 3.64 5.42 5.73
N VAL A 206 4.80 6.00 5.42
CA VAL A 206 5.14 6.56 4.09
C VAL A 206 6.61 6.35 3.75
N CYS A 207 6.98 6.51 2.48
CA CYS A 207 8.37 6.41 1.98
C CYS A 207 8.96 5.01 2.18
N PHE A 208 8.44 4.03 1.43
CA PHE A 208 8.87 2.64 1.47
C PHE A 208 10.23 2.49 0.76
N ASP A 209 11.30 2.25 1.51
CA ASP A 209 12.65 2.11 0.98
C ASP A 209 12.86 0.70 0.42
N GLU A 210 12.78 0.57 -0.92
CA GLU A 210 12.96 -0.67 -1.67
C GLU A 210 14.31 -1.38 -1.41
N LYS A 211 15.32 -0.67 -0.91
CA LYS A 211 16.64 -1.25 -0.64
C LYS A 211 16.82 -1.76 0.78
N HIS A 212 16.01 -1.26 1.71
CA HIS A 212 16.15 -1.55 3.14
C HIS A 212 14.91 -2.25 3.72
N ASP A 213 13.84 -2.41 2.93
CA ASP A 213 12.57 -3.03 3.33
C ASP A 213 12.01 -2.41 4.61
N ASP A 214 11.87 -1.09 4.59
CA ASP A 214 11.45 -0.28 5.74
C ASP A 214 10.66 0.94 5.25
N SER A 215 9.81 1.50 6.11
CA SER A 215 9.03 2.71 5.84
C SER A 215 9.07 3.65 7.04
N LEU A 216 8.85 4.95 6.81
CA LEU A 216 8.74 5.93 7.90
C LEU A 216 7.38 5.82 8.56
N ASP A 217 7.35 5.31 9.79
CA ASP A 217 6.12 5.29 10.58
C ASP A 217 5.76 6.70 11.14
N LEU A 218 4.52 6.86 11.62
CA LEU A 218 4.05 8.18 12.10
C LEU A 218 4.76 8.64 13.38
N ILE A 219 5.21 7.72 14.21
CA ILE A 219 5.93 7.99 15.47
C ILE A 219 7.30 8.56 15.13
N GLU A 220 7.99 7.91 14.21
CA GLU A 220 9.29 8.30 13.68
C GLU A 220 9.26 9.68 13.04
N ILE A 221 8.23 9.98 12.26
CA ILE A 221 8.03 11.32 11.68
C ILE A 221 7.82 12.36 12.80
N ASP A 222 7.00 12.08 13.83
CA ASP A 222 6.81 13.00 14.96
C ASP A 222 8.13 13.25 15.69
N GLU A 223 8.88 12.21 15.98
CA GLU A 223 10.16 12.28 16.69
C GLU A 223 11.20 13.07 15.88
N ALA A 224 11.33 12.80 14.59
CA ALA A 224 12.24 13.51 13.71
C ALA A 224 11.90 15.01 13.63
N LEU A 225 10.61 15.35 13.45
CA LEU A 225 10.15 16.74 13.40
C LEU A 225 10.30 17.44 14.76
N THR A 226 10.02 16.75 15.86
CA THR A 226 10.26 17.23 17.23
C THR A 226 11.74 17.56 17.44
N GLY A 227 12.62 16.69 16.94
CA GLY A 227 14.06 16.84 16.99
C GLY A 227 14.61 18.07 16.25
N VAL A 228 13.83 18.70 15.36
CA VAL A 228 14.23 19.93 14.65
C VAL A 228 13.62 21.22 15.19
N HIS A 229 12.72 21.16 16.19
CA HIS A 229 12.02 22.32 16.75
C HIS A 229 12.96 23.45 17.19
N ASP A 230 14.12 23.10 17.76
CA ASP A 230 15.09 24.07 18.23
C ASP A 230 15.78 24.85 17.10
N LYS A 231 15.66 24.41 15.85
CA LYS A 231 16.18 25.10 14.65
C LYS A 231 15.12 25.94 13.95
N LEU A 232 13.85 25.66 14.18
CA LEU A 232 12.75 26.36 13.53
C LEU A 232 12.44 27.72 14.17
N SER A 233 11.88 28.63 13.36
CA SER A 233 11.34 29.92 13.78
C SER A 233 9.81 29.94 13.93
N GLY A 234 9.16 28.83 13.64
CA GLY A 234 7.72 28.61 13.65
C GLY A 234 7.42 27.25 13.03
N LYS A 235 6.14 26.95 12.83
CA LYS A 235 5.72 25.74 12.11
C LYS A 235 6.04 25.85 10.62
N PHE A 236 6.11 24.70 9.94
CA PHE A 236 6.02 24.67 8.49
C PHE A 236 4.65 25.20 8.04
N GLU A 237 4.60 25.89 6.90
CA GLU A 237 3.34 26.38 6.34
C GLU A 237 2.44 25.22 5.95
N PHE A 238 3.01 24.15 5.40
CA PHE A 238 2.33 22.90 5.16
C PHE A 238 3.31 21.72 5.27
N ILE A 239 2.77 20.55 5.58
CA ILE A 239 3.42 19.27 5.32
C ILE A 239 2.48 18.50 4.37
N GLY A 240 3.03 18.06 3.25
CA GLY A 240 2.33 17.36 2.19
C GLY A 240 2.80 15.92 2.08
N PHE A 241 1.90 15.05 1.64
CA PHE A 241 2.18 13.67 1.30
C PHE A 241 1.76 13.47 -0.14
N ASP A 242 2.76 13.44 -1.02
CA ASP A 242 2.63 13.01 -2.41
C ASP A 242 2.73 11.48 -2.41
N ALA A 243 1.72 10.88 -1.79
CA ALA A 243 1.70 9.51 -1.30
C ALA A 243 0.26 9.07 -1.00
N CYS A 244 -0.03 7.81 -1.28
CA CYS A 244 -1.34 7.19 -1.08
C CYS A 244 -1.78 7.22 0.41
N LEU A 245 -3.09 7.33 0.66
CA LEU A 245 -3.73 7.04 1.96
C LEU A 245 -3.33 7.90 3.18
N MET A 246 -2.46 8.90 3.01
CA MET A 246 -1.91 9.67 4.14
C MET A 246 -2.86 10.72 4.73
N SER A 247 -4.05 10.92 4.15
CA SER A 247 -5.06 11.84 4.71
C SER A 247 -5.86 11.17 5.82
N THR A 248 -5.19 10.85 6.92
CA THR A 248 -5.83 10.24 8.10
C THR A 248 -5.88 11.19 9.29
N ILE A 249 -6.84 10.95 10.20
CA ILE A 249 -6.93 11.73 11.45
C ILE A 249 -5.70 11.51 12.34
N GLU A 250 -5.06 10.35 12.27
CA GLU A 250 -3.84 10.03 13.02
C GLU A 250 -2.63 10.83 12.50
N VAL A 251 -2.44 10.88 11.17
CA VAL A 251 -1.40 11.69 10.52
C VAL A 251 -1.63 13.17 10.84
N ALA A 252 -2.85 13.66 10.67
CA ALA A 252 -3.21 15.04 11.01
C ALA A 252 -2.89 15.34 12.48
N ASN A 253 -3.21 14.41 13.40
CA ASN A 253 -2.96 14.58 14.82
C ASN A 253 -1.48 14.70 15.15
N MET A 254 -0.66 13.85 14.54
CA MET A 254 0.79 13.90 14.71
C MET A 254 1.37 15.24 14.24
N LEU A 255 0.87 15.80 13.14
CA LEU A 255 1.44 17.01 12.53
C LEU A 255 1.05 18.33 13.21
N VAL A 256 0.08 18.34 14.13
CA VAL A 256 -0.40 19.57 14.78
C VAL A 256 0.73 20.43 15.34
N PRO A 257 1.75 19.90 16.04
CA PRO A 257 2.85 20.73 16.55
C PRO A 257 3.76 21.29 15.45
N HIS A 258 3.84 20.62 14.31
CA HIS A 258 4.87 20.80 13.29
C HIS A 258 4.45 21.70 12.12
N ALA A 259 3.18 21.68 11.74
CA ALA A 259 2.67 22.39 10.56
C ALA A 259 1.38 23.20 10.82
N ASN A 260 1.10 24.15 9.91
CA ASN A 260 -0.18 24.88 9.90
C ASN A 260 -1.26 24.13 9.10
N TYR A 261 -0.86 23.52 7.98
CA TYR A 261 -1.76 22.77 7.10
C TYR A 261 -1.17 21.41 6.74
N MET A 262 -2.03 20.45 6.48
CA MET A 262 -1.69 19.16 5.86
C MET A 262 -2.33 19.09 4.48
N VAL A 263 -1.63 18.51 3.50
CA VAL A 263 -2.15 18.20 2.16
C VAL A 263 -1.90 16.71 1.89
N ALA A 264 -2.96 15.94 1.69
CA ALA A 264 -2.85 14.48 1.50
C ALA A 264 -4.12 13.92 0.84
N SER A 265 -4.02 12.71 0.29
CA SER A 265 -5.14 11.93 -0.26
C SER A 265 -5.66 10.90 0.74
N GLU A 266 -6.98 10.70 0.78
CA GLU A 266 -7.61 9.57 1.47
C GLU A 266 -7.43 8.27 0.67
N GLU A 267 -7.32 8.39 -0.65
CA GLU A 267 -7.22 7.31 -1.63
C GLU A 267 -5.81 7.18 -2.23
N LEU A 268 -5.60 6.17 -3.07
CA LEU A 268 -4.42 6.02 -3.92
C LEU A 268 -4.21 7.21 -4.86
N GLU A 269 -2.96 7.63 -4.97
CA GLU A 269 -2.52 8.65 -5.91
C GLU A 269 -1.97 7.98 -7.19
N PRO A 270 -2.12 8.58 -8.39
CA PRO A 270 -1.44 8.11 -9.59
C PRO A 270 0.07 8.09 -9.40
N GLY A 271 0.77 7.10 -9.97
CA GLY A 271 2.22 6.96 -9.79
C GLY A 271 3.07 8.16 -10.27
N LYS A 272 2.51 9.04 -11.12
CA LYS A 272 3.15 10.32 -11.52
C LYS A 272 3.20 11.34 -10.37
N GLY A 273 2.42 11.16 -9.31
CA GLY A 273 2.37 12.07 -8.17
C GLY A 273 1.76 13.44 -8.48
N TRP A 274 2.18 14.45 -7.71
CA TRP A 274 1.68 15.82 -7.82
C TRP A 274 2.26 16.58 -9.00
N ASN A 275 1.50 17.54 -9.54
CA ASN A 275 1.97 18.42 -10.61
C ASN A 275 2.86 19.57 -10.06
N TYR A 276 4.15 19.30 -9.88
CA TYR A 276 5.14 20.26 -9.36
C TYR A 276 5.27 21.50 -10.24
N THR A 277 5.13 21.34 -11.56
CA THR A 277 5.15 22.46 -12.51
C THR A 277 4.00 23.43 -12.19
N GLY A 278 2.77 22.91 -12.07
CA GLY A 278 1.56 23.70 -11.88
C GLY A 278 1.55 24.48 -10.57
N PHE A 279 1.80 23.83 -9.43
CA PHE A 279 1.80 24.54 -8.15
C PHE A 279 3.06 25.42 -7.98
N GLY A 280 4.17 25.06 -8.61
CA GLY A 280 5.37 25.88 -8.68
C GLY A 280 5.13 27.21 -9.41
N GLU A 281 4.48 27.18 -10.57
CA GLU A 281 4.06 28.38 -11.31
C GLU A 281 3.10 29.27 -10.51
N TYR A 282 2.17 28.64 -9.77
CA TYR A 282 1.29 29.35 -8.85
C TYR A 282 2.10 30.07 -7.76
N LEU A 283 3.04 29.38 -7.12
CA LEU A 283 3.85 29.91 -6.05
C LEU A 283 4.75 31.05 -6.54
N ASP A 284 5.26 30.97 -7.78
CA ASP A 284 6.10 31.99 -8.40
C ASP A 284 5.32 33.29 -8.63
N SER A 285 4.05 33.14 -9.01
CA SER A 285 3.11 34.25 -9.18
C SER A 285 2.59 34.80 -7.85
N ASN A 286 2.61 33.99 -6.78
CA ASN A 286 2.01 34.29 -5.49
C ASN A 286 2.97 34.02 -4.31
N PRO A 287 4.19 34.58 -4.27
CA PRO A 287 5.22 34.21 -3.28
C PRO A 287 4.87 34.57 -1.83
N LYS A 288 3.77 35.29 -1.61
CA LYS A 288 3.25 35.67 -0.30
C LYS A 288 2.09 34.80 0.17
N CYS A 289 1.66 33.82 -0.62
CA CYS A 289 0.57 32.94 -0.26
C CYS A 289 0.86 32.23 1.07
N ASP A 290 -0.15 31.82 1.80
CA ASP A 290 0.01 30.93 2.96
C ASP A 290 -0.11 29.45 2.59
N GLY A 291 0.10 28.58 3.57
CA GLY A 291 -0.01 27.13 3.37
C GLY A 291 -1.39 26.68 2.89
N ARG A 292 -2.48 27.40 3.25
CA ARG A 292 -3.82 27.09 2.75
C ARG A 292 -3.93 27.38 1.27
N GLU A 293 -3.50 28.57 0.86
CA GLU A 293 -3.54 29.01 -0.53
C GLU A 293 -2.66 28.11 -1.42
N LEU A 294 -1.46 27.75 -0.97
CA LEU A 294 -0.59 26.82 -1.69
C LEU A 294 -1.18 25.40 -1.72
N GLY A 295 -1.72 24.89 -0.61
CA GLY A 295 -2.35 23.56 -0.58
C GLY A 295 -3.53 23.43 -1.54
N ILE A 296 -4.34 24.49 -1.71
CA ILE A 296 -5.41 24.52 -2.72
C ILE A 296 -4.83 24.47 -4.13
N ALA A 297 -3.75 25.21 -4.39
CA ALA A 297 -3.09 25.21 -5.69
C ALA A 297 -2.47 23.84 -6.03
N ILE A 298 -1.91 23.14 -5.04
CA ILE A 298 -1.45 21.75 -5.17
C ILE A 298 -2.62 20.85 -5.57
N ALA A 299 -3.71 20.86 -4.80
CA ALA A 299 -4.88 20.01 -5.06
C ALA A 299 -5.54 20.28 -6.42
N ASP A 300 -5.61 21.54 -6.85
CA ASP A 300 -6.13 21.88 -8.17
C ASP A 300 -5.19 21.44 -9.29
N ALA A 301 -3.88 21.67 -9.16
CA ALA A 301 -2.90 21.28 -10.18
C ALA A 301 -2.80 19.75 -10.33
N PHE A 302 -2.86 19.01 -9.22
CA PHE A 302 -2.91 17.55 -9.19
C PHE A 302 -4.14 17.02 -9.93
N TYR A 303 -5.33 17.53 -9.59
CA TYR A 303 -6.56 17.09 -10.25
C TYR A 303 -6.61 17.44 -11.73
N ASP A 304 -6.11 18.62 -12.12
CA ASP A 304 -6.03 19.01 -13.53
C ASP A 304 -5.09 18.07 -14.31
N ASP A 305 -3.98 17.63 -13.70
CA ASP A 305 -3.08 16.63 -14.29
C ASP A 305 -3.71 15.23 -14.36
N CYS A 306 -4.52 14.85 -13.36
CA CYS A 306 -5.33 13.63 -13.40
C CYS A 306 -6.32 13.64 -14.59
N CYS A 307 -6.95 14.79 -14.85
CA CYS A 307 -7.87 14.96 -16.00
C CYS A 307 -7.15 14.72 -17.34
N ASP A 308 -5.92 15.22 -17.45
CA ASP A 308 -5.11 15.07 -18.66
C ASP A 308 -4.54 13.65 -18.80
N SER A 309 -4.40 12.93 -17.68
CA SER A 309 -3.85 11.58 -17.56
C SER A 309 -4.96 10.50 -17.61
N TRP A 310 -5.61 10.37 -18.77
CA TRP A 310 -6.55 9.28 -19.10
C TRP A 310 -7.89 9.23 -18.35
N GLY A 311 -8.30 10.32 -17.68
CA GLY A 311 -9.57 10.31 -16.94
C GLY A 311 -9.45 9.85 -15.48
N SER A 312 -8.22 9.82 -14.94
CA SER A 312 -7.95 9.39 -13.57
C SER A 312 -8.57 10.33 -12.53
N GLU A 313 -9.07 11.51 -12.90
CA GLU A 313 -9.70 12.43 -11.95
C GLU A 313 -10.92 11.84 -11.23
N LYS A 314 -11.54 10.78 -11.77
CA LYS A 314 -12.71 10.15 -11.19
C LYS A 314 -12.46 9.51 -9.83
N GLU A 315 -11.26 9.00 -9.60
CA GLU A 315 -10.84 8.26 -8.39
C GLU A 315 -9.98 9.14 -7.46
N THR A 316 -9.96 10.46 -7.70
CA THR A 316 -9.05 11.37 -6.99
C THR A 316 -9.66 11.94 -5.72
N THR A 317 -8.92 11.82 -4.62
CA THR A 317 -9.10 12.65 -3.43
C THR A 317 -7.85 13.50 -3.18
N LEU A 318 -8.01 14.75 -2.78
CA LEU A 318 -6.92 15.51 -2.15
C LEU A 318 -7.49 16.59 -1.24
N ALA A 319 -7.19 16.49 0.05
CA ALA A 319 -7.70 17.35 1.09
C ALA A 319 -6.64 18.34 1.58
N VAL A 320 -7.07 19.55 1.93
CA VAL A 320 -6.28 20.55 2.66
C VAL A 320 -6.87 20.69 4.05
N THR A 321 -6.12 20.25 5.05
CA THR A 321 -6.57 20.14 6.44
C THR A 321 -5.96 21.26 7.28
N ASP A 322 -6.80 22.05 7.97
CA ASP A 322 -6.38 23.10 8.91
C ASP A 322 -6.10 22.50 10.28
N LEU A 323 -4.82 22.24 10.55
CA LEU A 323 -4.36 21.57 11.77
C LEU A 323 -4.66 22.37 13.05
N SER A 324 -4.95 23.67 12.93
CA SER A 324 -5.33 24.48 14.10
C SER A 324 -6.72 24.15 14.65
N LYS A 325 -7.55 23.44 13.88
CA LYS A 325 -8.91 23.03 14.25
C LYS A 325 -8.99 21.60 14.78
N LEU A 326 -7.90 20.85 14.67
CA LEU A 326 -7.89 19.42 14.95
C LEU A 326 -8.19 19.07 16.41
N ASP A 327 -7.70 19.85 17.37
CA ASP A 327 -8.00 19.63 18.79
C ASP A 327 -9.51 19.70 19.09
N ASN A 328 -10.23 20.59 18.39
CA ASN A 328 -11.69 20.66 18.48
C ASN A 328 -12.34 19.45 17.80
N LEU A 329 -11.85 19.01 16.64
CA LEU A 329 -12.31 17.77 16.00
C LEU A 329 -12.13 16.57 16.93
N ILE A 330 -10.93 16.31 17.44
CA ILE A 330 -10.63 15.20 18.37
C ILE A 330 -11.55 15.25 19.59
N THR A 331 -11.79 16.44 20.16
CA THR A 331 -12.70 16.58 21.30
C THR A 331 -14.14 16.18 20.96
N LYS A 332 -14.66 16.55 19.77
CA LYS A 332 -16.02 16.20 19.33
C LYS A 332 -16.10 14.73 18.93
N LEU A 333 -15.10 14.26 18.21
CA LEU A 333 -14.95 12.89 17.78
C LEU A 333 -14.94 11.95 18.99
N ASN A 334 -14.11 12.21 20.01
CA ASN A 334 -14.09 11.41 21.23
C ASN A 334 -15.45 11.35 21.96
N ALA A 335 -16.26 12.41 21.91
CA ALA A 335 -17.60 12.39 22.48
C ALA A 335 -18.54 11.45 21.69
N ALA A 336 -18.48 11.51 20.35
CA ALA A 336 -19.21 10.61 19.46
C ALA A 336 -18.78 9.15 19.64
N LEU A 337 -17.49 8.90 19.68
CA LEU A 337 -16.94 7.56 19.88
C LEU A 337 -17.27 6.99 21.27
N GLY A 338 -17.37 7.84 22.28
CA GLY A 338 -17.87 7.43 23.60
C GLY A 338 -19.33 6.97 23.57
N GLU A 339 -20.21 7.69 22.85
CA GLU A 339 -21.60 7.26 22.63
C GLU A 339 -21.68 5.99 21.78
N MET A 340 -20.85 5.88 20.74
CA MET A 340 -20.73 4.69 19.89
C MET A 340 -20.31 3.45 20.68
N TYR A 341 -19.29 3.58 21.54
CA TYR A 341 -18.82 2.51 22.43
C TYR A 341 -19.93 2.01 23.38
N GLU A 342 -20.69 2.93 23.98
CA GLU A 342 -21.79 2.60 24.89
C GLU A 342 -22.98 1.97 24.15
N ALA A 343 -23.31 2.46 22.95
CA ALA A 343 -24.41 1.93 22.15
C ALA A 343 -24.10 0.54 21.57
N SER A 344 -22.84 0.29 21.19
CA SER A 344 -22.38 -1.02 20.70
C SER A 344 -22.28 -2.09 21.80
N ALA A 345 -22.60 -1.79 23.06
CA ALA A 345 -22.77 -2.81 24.09
C ALA A 345 -24.09 -3.58 23.95
N ASP A 346 -25.05 -3.06 23.17
CA ASP A 346 -26.27 -3.76 22.79
C ASP A 346 -26.00 -4.69 21.61
N THR A 347 -26.19 -5.99 21.82
CA THR A 347 -25.92 -7.03 20.81
C THR A 347 -26.84 -6.97 19.59
N SER A 348 -27.94 -6.21 19.64
CA SER A 348 -28.78 -5.94 18.47
C SER A 348 -28.34 -4.70 17.69
N VAL A 349 -27.48 -3.85 18.28
CA VAL A 349 -27.00 -2.60 17.68
C VAL A 349 -25.62 -2.76 17.09
N LEU A 350 -24.71 -3.46 17.78
CA LEU A 350 -23.34 -3.68 17.30
C LEU A 350 -23.30 -4.25 15.87
N PRO A 351 -24.06 -5.31 15.52
CA PRO A 351 -24.02 -5.86 14.17
C PRO A 351 -24.46 -4.87 13.09
N VAL A 352 -25.46 -4.04 13.39
CA VAL A 352 -25.91 -3.00 12.47
C VAL A 352 -24.84 -1.91 12.31
N MET A 353 -24.17 -1.52 13.40
CA MET A 353 -23.08 -0.56 13.34
C MET A 353 -21.91 -1.08 12.51
N VAL A 354 -21.47 -2.31 12.76
CA VAL A 354 -20.31 -2.88 12.06
C VAL A 354 -20.60 -3.01 10.57
N ARG A 355 -21.73 -3.59 10.17
CA ARG A 355 -22.13 -3.67 8.75
C ARG A 355 -22.17 -2.29 8.07
N ASN A 356 -22.74 -1.28 8.73
CA ASN A 356 -22.77 0.06 8.15
C ASN A 356 -21.38 0.71 8.06
N ILE A 357 -20.41 0.31 8.90
CA ILE A 357 -19.02 0.77 8.83
C ILE A 357 -18.27 0.02 7.74
N SER A 358 -18.44 -1.30 7.63
CA SER A 358 -17.84 -2.10 6.55
C SER A 358 -18.28 -1.63 5.18
N ASN A 359 -19.55 -1.24 5.04
CA ASN A 359 -20.12 -0.66 3.82
C ASN A 359 -19.89 0.85 3.68
N ALA A 360 -19.21 1.49 4.65
CA ALA A 360 -18.85 2.88 4.52
C ALA A 360 -17.73 3.03 3.48
N LYS A 361 -17.66 4.20 2.84
CA LYS A 361 -16.58 4.53 1.91
C LYS A 361 -15.23 4.25 2.58
N ASN A 362 -14.43 3.41 1.95
CA ASN A 362 -13.11 3.00 2.38
C ASN A 362 -12.16 3.07 1.19
N PHE A 363 -10.85 3.00 1.46
CA PHE A 363 -9.82 3.39 0.49
C PHE A 363 -8.68 2.39 0.47
N GLY A 364 -7.92 2.36 -0.63
CA GLY A 364 -6.63 1.66 -0.70
C GLY A 364 -6.68 0.16 -0.92
N GLY A 365 -7.83 -0.41 -1.29
CA GLY A 365 -8.03 -1.85 -1.29
C GLY A 365 -8.31 -2.34 0.14
N ASN A 366 -9.47 -2.97 0.31
CA ASN A 366 -9.93 -3.57 1.57
C ASN A 366 -10.73 -4.83 1.30
N ASN A 367 -10.12 -5.70 0.51
CA ASN A 367 -10.70 -6.97 0.14
C ASN A 367 -9.59 -7.99 -0.01
N LYS A 368 -9.97 -9.25 0.03
CA LYS A 368 -9.09 -10.40 -0.11
C LYS A 368 -8.09 -10.34 -1.26
N THR A 369 -8.53 -9.86 -2.42
CA THR A 369 -7.73 -9.94 -3.65
C THR A 369 -6.70 -8.81 -3.72
N GLU A 370 -6.99 -7.69 -3.08
CA GLU A 370 -6.12 -6.52 -3.05
C GLU A 370 -5.34 -6.40 -1.75
N GLY A 371 -5.73 -7.08 -0.67
CA GLY A 371 -5.24 -6.82 0.67
C GLY A 371 -6.09 -5.76 1.39
N TYR A 372 -5.72 -5.49 2.65
CA TYR A 372 -6.46 -4.61 3.54
C TYR A 372 -5.56 -3.51 4.07
N THR A 373 -5.79 -2.28 3.61
CA THR A 373 -5.17 -1.07 4.20
C THR A 373 -5.90 -0.59 5.44
N ASN A 374 -7.12 -1.08 5.64
CA ASN A 374 -8.01 -0.78 6.76
C ASN A 374 -8.37 0.70 6.88
N MET A 375 -8.30 1.47 5.79
CA MET A 375 -8.61 2.91 5.80
C MET A 375 -10.07 3.16 5.46
N VAL A 376 -10.85 3.65 6.42
CA VAL A 376 -12.28 3.97 6.25
C VAL A 376 -12.53 5.45 6.46
N ASP A 377 -13.37 6.06 5.62
CA ASP A 377 -13.72 7.48 5.71
C ASP A 377 -14.33 7.82 7.08
N LEU A 378 -13.73 8.79 7.78
CA LEU A 378 -14.13 9.16 9.13
C LEU A 378 -15.54 9.76 9.18
N GLY A 379 -15.91 10.53 8.16
CA GLY A 379 -17.23 11.13 8.04
C GLY A 379 -18.33 10.09 7.79
N ALA A 380 -18.04 9.10 6.95
CA ALA A 380 -18.91 7.98 6.61
C ALA A 380 -19.11 7.08 7.84
N ILE A 381 -18.07 6.80 8.62
CA ILE A 381 -18.22 6.15 9.94
C ILE A 381 -19.18 6.96 10.81
N LEU A 382 -19.00 8.28 10.93
CA LEU A 382 -19.87 9.12 11.76
C LEU A 382 -21.32 9.19 11.25
N GLU A 383 -21.54 9.08 9.95
CA GLU A 383 -22.87 9.01 9.33
C GLU A 383 -23.53 7.65 9.59
N SER A 384 -22.77 6.56 9.44
CA SER A 384 -23.21 5.17 9.61
C SER A 384 -23.81 4.88 11.00
N VAL A 385 -23.35 5.60 12.03
CA VAL A 385 -23.75 5.43 13.44
C VAL A 385 -24.71 6.51 13.95
N GLU A 386 -25.12 7.48 13.12
CA GLU A 386 -25.83 8.69 13.56
C GLU A 386 -27.14 8.39 14.32
N SER A 387 -27.84 7.32 13.93
CA SER A 387 -29.12 6.91 14.54
C SER A 387 -28.99 6.51 16.02
N TYR A 388 -27.80 6.06 16.43
CA TYR A 388 -27.49 5.63 17.80
C TYR A 388 -26.57 6.62 18.53
N VAL A 389 -25.89 7.49 17.79
CA VAL A 389 -24.82 8.37 18.29
C VAL A 389 -25.18 9.83 17.95
N PRO A 390 -26.08 10.50 18.72
CA PRO A 390 -26.51 11.87 18.41
C PRO A 390 -25.38 12.91 18.37
N SER A 391 -24.28 12.68 19.09
CA SER A 391 -23.12 13.58 19.07
C SER A 391 -22.26 13.45 17.80
N SER A 392 -22.49 12.43 16.95
CA SER A 392 -21.84 12.29 15.64
C SER A 392 -22.00 13.53 14.76
N GLN A 393 -23.18 14.16 14.74
CA GLN A 393 -23.43 15.39 13.98
C GLN A 393 -22.47 16.53 14.35
N ALA A 394 -22.12 16.64 15.63
CA ALA A 394 -21.16 17.66 16.09
C ALA A 394 -19.72 17.32 15.69
N ALA A 395 -19.37 16.03 15.62
CA ALA A 395 -18.10 15.56 15.10
C ALA A 395 -18.01 15.76 13.58
N GLN A 396 -19.04 15.40 12.82
CA GLN A 396 -19.13 15.65 11.37
C GLN A 396 -18.99 17.14 11.04
N GLN A 397 -19.62 18.03 11.82
CA GLN A 397 -19.45 19.47 11.62
C GLN A 397 -18.02 19.94 11.95
N ALA A 398 -17.40 19.40 13.00
CA ALA A 398 -16.02 19.74 13.32
C ALA A 398 -15.04 19.22 12.26
N LEU A 399 -15.32 18.07 11.64
CA LEU A 399 -14.57 17.52 10.51
C LEU A 399 -14.68 18.48 9.31
N LYS A 400 -15.90 18.82 8.90
CA LYS A 400 -16.16 19.80 7.84
C LYS A 400 -15.49 21.15 8.08
N ASP A 401 -15.43 21.60 9.33
CA ASP A 401 -14.75 22.86 9.67
C ASP A 401 -13.22 22.74 9.55
N THR A 402 -12.66 21.55 9.80
CA THR A 402 -11.21 21.25 9.75
C THR A 402 -10.71 21.13 8.31
N ILE A 403 -11.51 20.56 7.41
CA ILE A 403 -11.17 20.42 5.99
C ILE A 403 -11.49 21.71 5.25
N VAL A 404 -10.46 22.48 4.90
CA VAL A 404 -10.61 23.82 4.30
C VAL A 404 -10.67 23.80 2.77
N TYR A 405 -10.33 22.66 2.18
CA TYR A 405 -10.53 22.31 0.78
C TYR A 405 -10.54 20.79 0.65
N ASN A 406 -11.43 20.25 -0.19
CA ASN A 406 -11.42 18.84 -0.55
C ASN A 406 -11.74 18.72 -2.05
N LYS A 407 -10.80 18.15 -2.80
CA LYS A 407 -10.95 17.90 -4.23
C LYS A 407 -11.28 16.41 -4.40
N ILE A 408 -12.44 16.13 -4.99
CA ILE A 408 -13.01 14.79 -5.02
C ILE A 408 -13.43 14.47 -6.46
N GLY A 409 -13.05 13.29 -6.92
CA GLY A 409 -13.47 12.69 -8.17
C GLY A 409 -14.92 12.24 -8.19
N GLN A 410 -15.37 11.71 -9.31
CA GLN A 410 -16.74 11.23 -9.46
C GLN A 410 -17.02 9.98 -8.62
N ASN A 411 -16.09 9.03 -8.59
CA ASN A 411 -16.22 7.73 -7.90
C ASN A 411 -15.95 7.88 -6.39
N GLU A 412 -15.25 8.95 -6.02
CA GLU A 412 -14.94 9.26 -4.61
C GLU A 412 -16.00 10.13 -3.92
N ARG A 413 -17.17 10.30 -4.54
CA ARG A 413 -18.27 11.06 -3.94
C ARG A 413 -18.69 10.43 -2.62
N GLY A 414 -18.58 11.22 -1.56
CA GLY A 414 -18.85 10.75 -0.20
C GLY A 414 -17.64 10.92 0.70
N ALA A 415 -16.42 10.92 0.13
CA ALA A 415 -15.19 11.21 0.83
C ALA A 415 -15.25 12.57 1.56
N THR A 416 -14.75 12.61 2.78
CA THR A 416 -14.94 13.74 3.71
C THR A 416 -13.66 14.48 4.05
N GLY A 417 -12.52 13.96 3.60
CA GLY A 417 -11.20 14.60 3.65
C GLY A 417 -10.27 14.01 4.70
N LEU A 418 -10.75 13.12 5.57
CA LEU A 418 -9.93 12.33 6.48
C LEU A 418 -10.49 10.93 6.65
N SER A 419 -9.65 9.91 6.53
CA SER A 419 -9.91 8.54 6.94
C SER A 419 -9.38 8.25 8.36
N THR A 420 -9.66 7.05 8.87
CA THR A 420 -9.07 6.46 10.07
C THR A 420 -8.95 4.96 9.86
N TYR A 421 -8.04 4.32 10.61
CA TYR A 421 -7.93 2.88 10.62
C TYR A 421 -9.17 2.22 11.23
N TYR A 422 -9.77 1.27 10.53
CA TYR A 422 -10.80 0.37 11.03
C TYR A 422 -10.46 -1.06 10.59
N PRO A 423 -10.44 -2.05 11.51
CA PRO A 423 -10.01 -3.42 11.20
C PRO A 423 -11.08 -4.17 10.37
N LEU A 424 -11.12 -3.92 9.06
CA LEU A 424 -11.93 -4.69 8.12
C LEU A 424 -11.38 -6.12 8.01
N SER A 425 -10.06 -6.26 8.03
CA SER A 425 -9.36 -7.52 8.30
C SER A 425 -8.04 -7.21 9.00
N VAL A 426 -7.73 -7.88 10.11
CA VAL A 426 -6.44 -7.71 10.79
C VAL A 426 -5.49 -8.78 10.26
N ASN A 427 -4.37 -8.35 9.68
CA ASN A 427 -3.43 -9.29 9.07
C ASN A 427 -2.52 -9.97 10.11
N TYR A 428 -2.18 -9.25 11.18
CA TYR A 428 -1.36 -9.75 12.28
C TYR A 428 -1.53 -8.84 13.51
N SER A 429 -1.25 -9.34 14.71
CA SER A 429 -1.47 -8.58 15.96
C SER A 429 -0.70 -7.25 16.03
N GLY A 430 0.49 -7.18 15.44
CA GLY A 430 1.36 -6.00 15.40
C GLY A 430 0.72 -4.77 14.75
N GLU A 431 -0.22 -4.95 13.83
CA GLU A 431 -1.02 -3.87 13.24
C GLU A 431 -1.84 -3.13 14.31
N LEU A 432 -2.45 -3.87 15.23
CA LEU A 432 -3.23 -3.31 16.34
C LEU A 432 -2.32 -2.64 17.38
N GLU A 433 -1.12 -3.17 17.58
CA GLU A 433 -0.13 -2.56 18.46
C GLU A 433 0.35 -1.22 17.93
N MET A 434 0.60 -1.13 16.62
CA MET A 434 0.96 0.11 15.96
C MET A 434 -0.21 1.09 16.02
N PHE A 435 -1.41 0.68 15.63
CA PHE A 435 -2.57 1.56 15.67
C PHE A 435 -2.87 2.09 17.07
N LYS A 436 -2.75 1.27 18.12
CA LYS A 436 -2.88 1.70 19.52
C LYS A 436 -2.00 2.90 19.84
N LYS A 437 -0.75 2.90 19.39
CA LYS A 437 0.22 3.98 19.64
C LYS A 437 -0.20 5.29 18.99
N ILE A 438 -1.08 5.26 18.00
CA ILE A 438 -1.52 6.41 17.20
C ILE A 438 -3.06 6.59 17.18
N CYS A 439 -3.83 5.89 18.00
CA CYS A 439 -5.29 5.97 17.98
C CYS A 439 -5.83 7.18 18.77
N VAL A 440 -6.52 8.12 18.11
CA VAL A 440 -6.82 9.46 18.69
C VAL A 440 -7.88 9.46 19.80
N SER A 441 -8.52 8.32 20.06
CA SER A 441 -9.53 8.17 21.10
C SER A 441 -9.46 6.78 21.75
N PRO A 442 -9.42 6.70 23.08
CA PRO A 442 -9.43 5.41 23.77
C PRO A 442 -10.79 4.71 23.62
N TYR A 443 -11.87 5.47 23.40
CA TYR A 443 -13.18 4.89 23.10
C TYR A 443 -13.17 4.16 21.76
N TYR A 444 -12.51 4.72 20.74
CA TYR A 444 -12.38 4.05 19.45
C TYR A 444 -11.47 2.84 19.55
N MET A 445 -10.32 2.96 20.23
CA MET A 445 -9.45 1.80 20.46
C MET A 445 -10.19 0.65 21.17
N THR A 446 -11.04 0.97 22.16
CA THR A 446 -11.86 -0.05 22.84
C THR A 446 -12.93 -0.65 21.92
N PHE A 447 -13.46 0.13 20.97
CA PHE A 447 -14.39 -0.39 19.97
C PHE A 447 -13.69 -1.31 18.97
N VAL A 448 -12.52 -0.91 18.44
CA VAL A 448 -11.64 -1.72 17.59
C VAL A 448 -11.30 -3.03 18.28
N ASP A 449 -10.82 -2.98 19.53
CA ASP A 449 -10.49 -4.16 20.34
C ASP A 449 -11.69 -5.09 20.55
N ARG A 450 -12.91 -4.55 20.71
CA ARG A 450 -14.14 -5.35 20.79
C ARG A 450 -14.44 -6.07 19.48
N VAL A 451 -14.31 -5.39 18.34
CA VAL A 451 -14.60 -5.98 17.01
C VAL A 451 -13.57 -7.06 16.69
N THR A 452 -12.28 -6.80 16.93
CA THR A 452 -11.21 -7.79 16.75
C THR A 452 -11.40 -9.01 17.66
N TYR A 453 -11.80 -8.82 18.92
CA TYR A 453 -12.16 -9.95 19.80
C TYR A 453 -13.33 -10.76 19.21
N GLY A 454 -14.32 -10.07 18.63
CA GLY A 454 -15.42 -10.70 17.90
C GLY A 454 -14.93 -11.56 16.73
N ALA A 455 -13.96 -11.07 15.96
CA ALA A 455 -13.35 -11.80 14.85
C ALA A 455 -12.75 -13.14 15.29
N SER A 456 -11.87 -13.15 16.29
CA SER A 456 -11.28 -14.41 16.79
C SER A 456 -12.32 -15.33 17.46
N MET A 457 -13.21 -14.75 18.27
CA MET A 457 -14.07 -15.55 19.15
C MET A 457 -15.43 -15.93 18.55
N GLY A 458 -15.79 -15.40 17.37
CA GLY A 458 -17.12 -15.53 16.75
C GLY A 458 -18.23 -14.78 17.48
N THR A 459 -17.87 -14.04 18.53
CA THR A 459 -18.81 -13.36 19.41
C THR A 459 -18.10 -12.37 20.30
N THR A 460 -18.77 -11.27 20.61
CA THR A 460 -18.31 -10.33 21.66
C THR A 460 -18.72 -10.75 23.07
N ALA A 461 -19.42 -11.88 23.22
CA ALA A 461 -19.78 -12.41 24.52
C ALA A 461 -18.52 -12.72 25.37
N GLY A 462 -18.40 -12.05 26.50
CA GLY A 462 -17.24 -12.19 27.39
C GLY A 462 -16.15 -11.14 27.19
N TYR A 463 -16.26 -10.27 26.18
CA TYR A 463 -15.41 -9.10 26.06
C TYR A 463 -15.59 -8.17 27.27
N SER A 464 -14.53 -7.98 28.06
CA SER A 464 -14.62 -7.20 29.30
C SER A 464 -14.37 -5.71 29.09
N GLY A 465 -13.53 -5.28 28.14
CA GLY A 465 -13.26 -3.89 27.71
C GLY A 465 -12.82 -2.85 28.75
N GLU A 466 -13.07 -3.09 30.05
CA GLU A 466 -13.05 -2.07 31.10
C GLU A 466 -11.64 -1.75 31.65
N ASP A 467 -10.63 -2.59 31.39
CA ASP A 467 -9.34 -2.55 32.13
C ASP A 467 -8.12 -2.02 31.36
N ASN A 468 -8.21 -1.69 30.06
CA ASN A 468 -7.00 -1.41 29.24
C ASN A 468 -6.72 0.08 28.97
N TRP A 469 -7.74 0.89 28.63
CA TRP A 469 -7.54 2.26 28.11
C TRP A 469 -8.52 3.31 28.63
N LEU A 470 -9.63 2.90 29.25
CA LEU A 470 -10.68 3.82 29.72
C LEU A 470 -10.48 4.25 31.18
N GLY A 471 -9.34 3.91 31.79
CA GLY A 471 -8.97 4.33 33.13
C GLY A 471 -8.76 5.84 33.22
N ASP A 472 -9.25 6.47 34.29
CA ASP A 472 -8.96 7.89 34.57
C ASP A 472 -7.44 8.08 34.74
N ASP A 473 -6.92 9.13 34.09
CA ASP A 473 -5.50 9.46 33.99
C ASP A 473 -4.65 8.41 33.22
N SER A 474 -5.28 7.53 32.42
CA SER A 474 -4.56 6.63 31.51
C SER A 474 -3.92 7.38 30.34
N SER A 475 -2.70 6.98 29.99
CA SER A 475 -1.94 7.48 28.84
C SER A 475 -1.87 6.38 27.78
N TRP A 476 -3.00 6.06 27.15
CA TRP A 476 -3.05 5.03 26.10
C TRP A 476 -2.21 5.45 24.87
N TRP A 477 -2.15 6.76 24.61
CA TRP A 477 -1.24 7.38 23.65
C TRP A 477 0.07 7.73 24.36
N SER A 478 0.91 6.72 24.59
CA SER A 478 2.26 6.90 25.12
C SER A 478 3.22 5.91 24.51
N ASP A 479 4.52 6.23 24.64
CA ASP A 479 5.62 5.33 24.30
C ASP A 479 5.87 4.28 25.40
N ASP A 480 5.03 4.23 26.45
CA ASP A 480 5.13 3.22 27.49
C ASP A 480 4.61 1.88 26.94
N ASP A 481 5.53 0.94 26.71
CA ASP A 481 5.25 -0.44 26.29
C ASP A 481 4.34 -1.14 27.32
N TYR A 482 3.05 -1.14 27.03
CA TYR A 482 2.11 -2.06 27.66
C TYR A 482 2.20 -3.40 26.91
N ASP A 483 2.59 -4.45 27.64
CA ASP A 483 2.57 -5.89 27.30
C ASP A 483 2.31 -6.17 25.80
N SER A 484 3.39 -6.37 25.03
CA SER A 484 3.39 -6.69 23.59
C SER A 484 2.66 -8.01 23.24
N ASP A 485 2.19 -8.73 24.26
CA ASP A 485 1.55 -10.02 24.09
C ASP A 485 0.03 -9.91 24.24
N TYR A 486 -0.54 -8.70 24.42
CA TYR A 486 -1.98 -8.58 24.67
C TYR A 486 -2.81 -9.13 23.51
N TRP A 487 -2.40 -8.92 22.24
CA TRP A 487 -3.06 -9.47 21.05
C TRP A 487 -2.43 -10.77 20.54
N SER A 488 -1.50 -11.39 21.29
CA SER A 488 -0.86 -12.65 20.87
C SER A 488 -1.84 -13.80 20.64
N TRP A 489 -3.02 -13.75 21.27
CA TRP A 489 -4.12 -14.69 21.01
C TRP A 489 -4.68 -14.59 19.59
N TYR A 490 -4.45 -13.49 18.90
CA TYR A 490 -4.80 -13.32 17.49
C TYR A 490 -3.84 -14.15 16.62
N ASP A 491 -2.54 -14.10 16.89
CA ASP A 491 -1.51 -14.80 16.11
C ASP A 491 -1.49 -16.32 16.39
N ASP A 492 -1.76 -16.74 17.64
CA ASP A 492 -1.82 -18.17 18.04
C ASP A 492 -2.93 -18.96 17.32
N GLU A 493 -3.88 -18.29 16.66
CA GLU A 493 -4.95 -18.90 15.86
C GLU A 493 -4.66 -18.92 14.34
N ASP A 494 -3.63 -18.19 13.87
CA ASP A 494 -3.26 -18.08 12.45
C ASP A 494 -2.06 -18.97 12.06
N ASP A 495 -1.35 -19.58 13.02
CA ASP A 495 -0.11 -20.37 12.80
C ASP A 495 -0.33 -21.74 12.10
N ASP A 496 -1.58 -22.08 11.72
CA ASP A 496 -1.95 -23.29 10.96
C ASP A 496 -3.06 -23.02 9.92
N SER A 497 -3.40 -21.75 9.67
CA SER A 497 -4.32 -21.37 8.60
C SER A 497 -3.50 -21.09 7.33
N GLY A 498 -3.37 -22.10 6.47
CA GLY A 498 -3.01 -21.92 5.05
C GLY A 498 -4.04 -21.09 4.26
N TYR A 499 -4.82 -20.26 4.94
CA TYR A 499 -5.89 -19.42 4.43
C TYR A 499 -5.66 -17.99 4.91
N SER A 500 -4.63 -17.39 4.33
CA SER A 500 -4.56 -15.96 4.16
C SER A 500 -4.23 -15.70 2.70
N LEU A 501 -5.12 -14.99 2.00
CA LEU A 501 -4.80 -14.41 0.70
C LEU A 501 -3.75 -13.28 0.83
N SER A 502 -3.19 -13.02 2.03
CA SER A 502 -1.94 -12.26 2.19
C SER A 502 -0.76 -12.85 1.40
N PHE A 503 -0.87 -14.10 0.95
CA PHE A 503 0.09 -14.68 0.03
C PHE A 503 0.05 -14.07 -1.38
N LEU A 504 -1.04 -13.41 -1.79
CA LEU A 504 -1.12 -12.71 -3.07
C LEU A 504 -0.09 -11.62 -3.18
N SER A 505 0.12 -10.85 -2.11
CA SER A 505 1.23 -9.90 -2.07
C SER A 505 2.57 -10.60 -2.20
N SER A 506 2.83 -11.64 -1.41
CA SER A 506 4.16 -12.25 -1.36
C SER A 506 4.51 -13.02 -2.63
N LEU A 507 3.54 -13.26 -3.53
CA LEU A 507 3.78 -13.83 -4.86
C LEU A 507 4.29 -12.80 -5.88
N PHE A 508 4.03 -11.52 -5.64
CA PHE A 508 4.55 -10.43 -6.48
C PHE A 508 5.91 -9.93 -5.99
N ASP A 509 6.32 -10.31 -4.77
CA ASP A 509 7.67 -10.12 -4.23
C ASP A 509 8.54 -11.36 -4.50
N ASP A 510 9.04 -11.48 -5.72
CA ASP A 510 10.17 -12.37 -6.02
C ASP A 510 11.44 -11.79 -5.35
N ASP A 511 11.68 -12.06 -4.08
CA ASP A 511 13.03 -12.05 -3.50
C ASP A 511 13.14 -13.00 -2.28
N ASP A 512 14.17 -13.84 -2.32
CA ASP A 512 14.49 -14.99 -1.46
C ASP A 512 14.06 -14.93 0.03
N ASP A 513 13.28 -15.93 0.43
CA ASP A 513 12.97 -16.44 1.78
C ASP A 513 14.14 -16.28 2.80
N TYR A 514 13.99 -15.38 3.79
CA TYR A 514 14.80 -15.37 5.02
C TYR A 514 13.94 -15.22 6.28
N ASP A 515 13.88 -16.33 7.01
CA ASP A 515 13.42 -16.56 8.39
C ASP A 515 13.50 -15.34 9.33
N TYR A 516 12.34 -14.96 9.87
CA TYR A 516 12.10 -13.85 10.79
C TYR A 516 12.78 -14.10 12.15
N GLY A 517 14.04 -13.65 12.29
CA GLY A 517 14.79 -13.68 13.53
C GLY A 517 14.76 -12.34 14.26
N SER A 518 13.96 -12.24 15.32
CA SER A 518 13.87 -11.13 16.28
C SER A 518 15.20 -10.44 16.59
N TYR A 519 15.29 -9.11 16.42
CA TYR A 519 16.35 -8.29 16.98
C TYR A 519 15.79 -7.01 17.62
N TRP A 520 15.63 -7.04 18.94
CA TRP A 520 15.85 -5.85 19.77
C TRP A 520 16.92 -6.13 20.83
N SER A 521 17.88 -5.21 20.87
CA SER A 521 19.12 -5.24 21.63
C SER A 521 18.92 -5.04 23.13
N THR A 522 19.60 -5.85 23.95
CA THR A 522 20.21 -5.35 25.20
C THR A 522 21.62 -5.91 25.35
N GLY A 523 22.60 -5.02 25.18
CA GLY A 523 23.89 -5.18 25.84
C GLY A 523 23.71 -4.83 27.31
N ASP A 524 24.10 -5.74 28.19
CA ASP A 524 24.51 -5.41 29.55
C ASP A 524 25.41 -6.50 30.14
N ASP A 525 26.36 -6.00 30.91
CA ASP A 525 27.57 -6.64 31.44
C ASP A 525 27.35 -7.93 32.24
N TYR A 526 28.22 -8.93 32.00
CA TYR A 526 28.69 -9.85 33.03
C TYR A 526 30.20 -10.13 32.88
N ASP A 527 30.98 -9.53 33.79
CA ASP A 527 32.27 -10.05 34.24
C ASP A 527 32.06 -11.43 34.93
N ASP A 528 32.77 -12.46 34.49
CA ASP A 528 33.68 -13.27 35.32
C ASP A 528 34.16 -14.54 34.59
N ASP A 529 35.49 -14.62 34.49
CA ASP A 529 36.38 -15.78 34.63
C ASP A 529 36.22 -17.10 33.82
N ASP A 530 37.41 -17.51 33.34
CA ASP A 530 37.94 -18.86 33.15
C ASP A 530 38.04 -19.50 31.73
N ASP A 531 39.31 -19.55 31.32
CA ASP A 531 40.05 -20.70 30.78
C ASP A 531 39.96 -21.12 29.29
N TYR A 532 41.08 -20.80 28.61
CA TYR A 532 41.94 -21.72 27.85
C TYR A 532 41.27 -22.75 26.89
N TYR A 533 41.53 -22.63 25.58
CA TYR A 533 42.50 -23.49 24.87
C TYR A 533 42.82 -22.96 23.46
N ASP A 534 44.12 -22.76 23.25
CA ASP A 534 44.85 -22.58 22.01
C ASP A 534 44.79 -23.85 21.13
N TYR A 535 44.59 -23.68 19.82
CA TYR A 535 45.39 -24.38 18.79
C TYR A 535 45.36 -23.62 17.45
N GLY A 536 46.49 -23.01 17.11
CA GLY A 536 46.72 -22.37 15.81
C GLY A 536 47.11 -23.30 14.66
N SER A 537 47.16 -22.72 13.45
CA SER A 537 48.17 -22.89 12.38
C SER A 537 47.64 -22.22 11.10
N TYR A 538 48.11 -21.04 10.66
CA TYR A 538 49.32 -20.69 9.89
C TYR A 538 49.53 -21.37 8.52
N TRP A 539 49.93 -20.49 7.58
CA TRP A 539 50.50 -20.65 6.21
C TRP A 539 49.47 -20.68 5.07
N SER A 540 49.65 -20.01 3.91
CA SER A 540 50.53 -18.93 3.42
C SER A 540 50.16 -18.71 1.95
N THR A 541 50.04 -17.44 1.54
CA THR A 541 50.46 -16.82 0.26
C THR A 541 50.87 -17.69 -0.94
N GLY A 542 50.47 -17.26 -2.15
CA GLY A 542 51.42 -17.15 -3.26
C GLY A 542 50.87 -17.29 -4.69
N ASP A 543 50.83 -16.14 -5.38
CA ASP A 543 51.39 -15.86 -6.71
C ASP A 543 50.61 -16.20 -8.01
N ASP A 544 50.15 -15.12 -8.66
CA ASP A 544 50.47 -14.62 -10.01
C ASP A 544 50.73 -15.59 -11.17
N TYR A 545 50.09 -15.34 -12.33
CA TYR A 545 50.77 -15.20 -13.64
C TYR A 545 49.91 -14.42 -14.64
N ASP A 546 50.59 -13.47 -15.30
CA ASP A 546 50.16 -12.58 -16.38
C ASP A 546 50.05 -13.26 -17.77
N ASP A 547 49.47 -12.46 -18.69
CA ASP A 547 49.98 -12.11 -20.04
C ASP A 547 49.33 -12.67 -21.33
N ASP A 548 49.04 -11.68 -22.19
CA ASP A 548 49.25 -11.60 -23.66
C ASP A 548 48.12 -11.92 -24.67
N ASP A 549 47.49 -10.83 -25.13
CA ASP A 549 47.69 -10.15 -26.43
C ASP A 549 47.22 -10.71 -27.81
N ASP A 550 46.80 -9.70 -28.61
CA ASP A 550 46.79 -9.55 -30.09
C ASP A 550 45.64 -10.12 -30.94
N TYR A 551 45.21 -9.56 -32.09
CA TYR A 551 45.18 -8.24 -32.78
C TYR A 551 44.59 -8.52 -34.20
N TYR A 552 44.24 -7.47 -34.96
CA TYR A 552 43.81 -7.36 -36.39
C TYR A 552 42.29 -7.40 -36.67
N GLY A 553 41.62 -6.44 -37.35
CA GLY A 553 42.04 -5.21 -38.04
C GLY A 553 41.73 -5.22 -39.56
N TYR A 554 41.21 -4.08 -40.07
CA TYR A 554 40.94 -3.63 -41.48
C TYR A 554 39.54 -3.96 -42.04
N GLY A 555 38.69 -3.02 -42.52
CA GLY A 555 38.84 -1.78 -43.32
C GLY A 555 38.27 -2.04 -44.74
N TYR A 556 37.38 -1.28 -45.41
CA TYR A 556 37.35 0.15 -45.74
C TYR A 556 36.21 0.47 -46.77
N TYR A 557 35.68 1.73 -46.75
CA TYR A 557 35.19 2.62 -47.85
C TYR A 557 34.05 2.15 -48.81
N ASP A 558 33.11 2.96 -49.36
CA ASP A 558 32.95 4.42 -49.57
C ASP A 558 31.46 4.78 -49.88
N ASP A 559 31.04 5.98 -49.44
CA ASP A 559 30.15 7.02 -50.02
C ASP A 559 28.99 6.72 -51.01
N TYR A 560 27.79 7.29 -50.74
CA TYR A 560 27.21 8.45 -51.48
C TYR A 560 25.82 8.89 -50.95
N ASP A 561 25.67 10.21 -50.77
CA ASP A 561 24.47 11.01 -50.44
C ASP A 561 23.32 10.95 -51.47
N TRP A 562 22.05 11.10 -51.03
CA TRP A 562 21.16 12.28 -51.22
C TRP A 562 19.67 11.92 -50.95
N ASP A 563 19.10 12.63 -49.96
CA ASP A 563 17.77 13.25 -49.83
C ASP A 563 16.44 12.51 -50.09
N ASP A 564 15.57 12.73 -49.08
CA ASP A 564 14.16 13.18 -49.14
C ASP A 564 13.01 12.20 -48.88
N TYR A 565 12.34 12.47 -47.75
CA TYR A 565 10.97 12.20 -47.27
C TYR A 565 10.13 11.04 -47.84
N GLY A 566 9.55 10.28 -46.90
CA GLY A 566 8.22 9.69 -47.09
C GLY A 566 7.90 8.55 -46.13
N TYR A 567 7.19 8.87 -45.05
CA TYR A 567 6.53 7.91 -44.17
C TYR A 567 5.65 6.92 -44.96
N GLY A 568 5.75 5.64 -44.61
CA GLY A 568 4.91 4.58 -45.13
C GLY A 568 5.26 3.23 -44.51
N TYR A 569 4.57 2.90 -43.42
CA TYR A 569 4.41 1.53 -42.92
C TYR A 569 3.88 0.62 -44.02
N TYR A 570 4.41 -0.59 -44.13
CA TYR A 570 3.69 -1.86 -44.31
C TYR A 570 4.66 -3.03 -44.13
N ASP A 571 4.24 -3.98 -43.27
CA ASP A 571 4.35 -5.44 -43.31
C ASP A 571 5.36 -6.10 -44.26
N ASP A 572 6.05 -7.12 -43.74
CA ASP A 572 6.06 -8.45 -44.38
C ASP A 572 6.52 -9.52 -43.37
N TYR A 573 5.63 -10.48 -43.14
CA TYR A 573 5.95 -11.85 -42.70
C TYR A 573 6.68 -12.58 -43.85
N ASP A 574 7.68 -13.39 -43.53
CA ASP A 574 8.10 -14.61 -44.24
C ASP A 574 9.18 -15.30 -43.37
N ASP A 575 8.96 -16.43 -42.68
CA ASP A 575 8.75 -17.81 -43.15
C ASP A 575 10.08 -18.62 -43.31
N TRP A 576 10.01 -19.92 -43.00
CA TRP A 576 10.94 -21.05 -43.24
C TRP A 576 11.93 -21.55 -42.15
N ASP A 577 11.43 -22.51 -41.36
CA ASP A 577 11.75 -23.96 -41.38
C ASP A 577 13.19 -24.54 -41.26
N ASP A 578 13.22 -25.61 -40.45
CA ASP A 578 13.96 -26.89 -40.56
C ASP A 578 15.42 -27.00 -40.05
N TYR A 579 15.65 -27.73 -38.94
CA TYR A 579 16.02 -29.17 -38.97
C TYR A 579 16.28 -29.80 -37.58
N ASP A 580 15.75 -31.02 -37.44
CA ASP A 580 15.92 -32.07 -36.42
C ASP A 580 17.37 -32.34 -35.94
N ASP A 581 17.55 -32.82 -34.69
CA ASP A 581 17.77 -34.28 -34.41
C ASP A 581 18.11 -34.62 -32.93
N TYR A 582 17.32 -35.55 -32.38
CA TYR A 582 17.72 -36.76 -31.64
C TYR A 582 18.49 -36.68 -30.28
N TYR A 583 17.83 -37.10 -29.18
CA TYR A 583 18.14 -38.34 -28.42
C TYR A 583 17.05 -38.60 -27.36
N GLY A 584 16.44 -39.79 -27.41
CA GLY A 584 15.39 -40.23 -26.47
C GLY A 584 15.83 -41.23 -25.39
N TYR A 585 14.81 -41.64 -24.62
CA TYR A 585 14.71 -42.76 -23.66
C TYR A 585 15.41 -42.56 -22.30
N ASN A 586 14.83 -42.88 -21.12
CA ASN A 586 13.83 -43.89 -20.74
C ASN A 586 13.19 -43.52 -19.39
N TYR A 587 11.88 -43.81 -19.28
CA TYR A 587 11.20 -44.11 -18.02
C TYR A 587 11.66 -45.48 -17.47
N SER A 588 11.90 -45.60 -16.16
CA SER A 588 11.89 -46.88 -15.47
C SER A 588 11.18 -46.76 -14.13
N SER A 589 10.05 -47.46 -14.06
CA SER A 589 9.29 -47.77 -12.86
C SER A 589 10.02 -48.75 -11.94
N SER A 590 9.94 -48.52 -10.64
CA SER A 590 10.13 -49.58 -9.64
C SER A 590 9.26 -49.33 -8.42
N SER A 591 8.19 -50.11 -8.34
CA SER A 591 7.41 -50.39 -7.14
C SER A 591 8.24 -51.14 -6.09
N SER A 592 8.16 -50.74 -4.83
CA SER A 592 8.38 -51.65 -3.71
C SER A 592 7.55 -51.23 -2.50
N SER A 593 6.59 -52.10 -2.17
CA SER A 593 5.82 -52.10 -0.95
C SER A 593 6.64 -52.64 0.23
N SER A 594 6.48 -52.02 1.41
CA SER A 594 6.76 -52.67 2.68
C SER A 594 5.84 -52.15 3.77
N SER A 595 4.93 -53.02 4.17
CA SER A 595 4.08 -52.95 5.35
C SER A 595 4.88 -53.04 6.65
N SER A 596 4.54 -52.22 7.64
CA SER A 596 4.76 -52.55 9.05
C SER A 596 3.63 -52.01 9.93
N SER A 597 2.81 -52.95 10.37
CA SER A 597 1.82 -52.84 11.44
C SER A 597 2.48 -52.49 12.77
N ASN A 598 1.89 -51.57 13.54
CA ASN A 598 1.95 -51.63 14.99
C ASN A 598 0.61 -51.27 15.61
N SER A 599 0.09 -52.23 16.38
CA SER A 599 -1.15 -52.20 17.13
C SER A 599 -0.82 -51.85 18.59
N TYR A 600 -1.51 -50.85 19.15
CA TYR A 600 -1.78 -50.78 20.58
C TYR A 600 -3.23 -50.34 20.78
N GLY A 601 -4.03 -51.24 21.36
CA GLY A 601 -5.35 -50.93 21.86
C GLY A 601 -5.37 -51.04 23.38
N TYR A 602 -6.08 -50.12 24.03
CA TYR A 602 -6.82 -50.36 25.27
C TYR A 602 -8.05 -49.44 25.32
N SER A 603 -9.10 -49.96 25.94
CA SER A 603 -10.52 -49.68 25.71
C SER A 603 -11.25 -49.00 26.88
N ASN A 604 -12.37 -48.33 26.56
CA ASN A 604 -13.62 -48.09 27.32
C ASN A 604 -13.61 -47.01 28.45
N SER A 605 -14.63 -46.15 28.63
CA SER A 605 -16.08 -46.26 28.33
C SER A 605 -16.89 -44.95 28.51
N SER A 606 -17.93 -44.77 27.68
CA SER A 606 -19.26 -44.09 27.86
C SER A 606 -19.29 -42.59 28.21
N SER A 607 -20.06 -41.69 27.59
CA SER A 607 -21.41 -41.69 26.98
C SER A 607 -21.53 -40.42 26.09
N GLY A 608 -22.14 -40.33 24.91
CA GLY A 608 -23.33 -40.97 24.39
C GLY A 608 -24.42 -39.93 24.09
N SER A 609 -24.19 -39.05 23.10
CA SER A 609 -25.23 -38.30 22.35
C SER A 609 -24.96 -38.53 20.87
N HIS A 610 -25.94 -39.08 20.16
CA HIS A 610 -25.85 -39.43 18.75
C HIS A 610 -26.01 -38.18 17.88
N SER A 611 -24.96 -37.75 17.18
CA SER A 611 -25.08 -37.14 15.85
C SER A 611 -24.79 -38.24 14.84
N GLY A 612 -25.65 -38.38 13.83
CA GLY A 612 -25.48 -39.35 12.76
C GLY A 612 -24.46 -38.80 11.78
N SER A 613 -23.31 -39.45 11.65
CA SER A 613 -22.35 -39.20 10.60
C SER A 613 -22.77 -39.96 9.34
N SER A 614 -23.29 -39.23 8.35
CA SER A 614 -23.19 -39.63 6.94
C SER A 614 -21.79 -39.27 6.45
N SER A 615 -21.10 -40.25 5.90
CA SER A 615 -19.82 -40.08 5.23
C SER A 615 -20.06 -39.48 3.84
N GLY A 616 -20.08 -38.15 3.75
CA GLY A 616 -19.92 -37.35 2.53
C GLY A 616 -18.55 -36.69 2.52
N SER A 617 -18.02 -36.38 1.34
CA SER A 617 -16.78 -35.61 1.14
C SER A 617 -16.85 -34.30 1.93
N HIS A 618 -15.98 -34.14 2.92
CA HIS A 618 -15.87 -32.90 3.69
C HIS A 618 -15.18 -31.85 2.81
N GLY A 619 -15.73 -30.63 2.77
CA GLY A 619 -15.21 -29.52 1.96
C GLY A 619 -13.72 -29.20 2.16
N ILE A 620 -13.11 -28.70 1.09
CA ILE A 620 -11.69 -28.41 0.89
C ILE A 620 -11.28 -27.16 1.68
N TYR A 621 -12.17 -26.18 1.83
CA TYR A 621 -12.01 -25.07 2.77
C TYR A 621 -12.24 -25.44 4.26
N GLY A 622 -12.46 -26.73 4.57
CA GLY A 622 -12.82 -27.22 5.90
C GLY A 622 -11.65 -27.72 6.76
N HIS A 623 -10.40 -27.56 6.29
CA HIS A 623 -9.21 -28.07 6.97
C HIS A 623 -8.19 -26.99 7.29
N GLY A 624 -8.59 -26.10 8.19
CA GLY A 624 -7.73 -25.24 9.02
C GLY A 624 -8.54 -24.87 10.25
N TYR A 625 -7.93 -24.60 11.39
CA TYR A 625 -8.67 -24.25 12.61
C TYR A 625 -9.63 -23.07 12.36
N GLN A 626 -10.93 -23.36 12.21
CA GLN A 626 -11.90 -22.28 12.01
C GLN A 626 -12.00 -21.48 13.31
N ARG A 627 -11.75 -20.15 13.20
CA ARG A 627 -12.23 -19.17 14.18
C ARG A 627 -13.68 -19.53 14.51
N ARG A 628 -14.07 -19.39 15.79
CA ARG A 628 -15.38 -19.91 16.24
C ARG A 628 -16.48 -19.28 15.39
N ALA A 629 -17.31 -20.11 14.77
CA ALA A 629 -18.31 -19.60 13.85
C ALA A 629 -19.35 -18.71 14.54
N SER A 630 -19.58 -17.52 13.99
CA SER A 630 -20.68 -16.62 14.41
C SER A 630 -22.00 -16.92 13.68
N ILE A 631 -21.94 -17.83 12.70
CA ILE A 631 -23.04 -18.26 11.82
C ILE A 631 -23.48 -19.69 12.19
N GLU A 632 -24.79 -19.89 12.30
CA GLU A 632 -25.44 -21.18 12.58
C GLU A 632 -26.62 -21.40 11.61
N TYR A 633 -26.78 -22.64 11.15
CA TYR A 633 -27.87 -23.04 10.26
C TYR A 633 -29.11 -23.54 11.04
N GLU A 634 -30.29 -23.04 10.66
CA GLU A 634 -31.57 -23.70 10.98
C GLU A 634 -31.82 -24.90 10.06
N VAL A 635 -31.47 -24.77 8.78
CA VAL A 635 -31.45 -25.85 7.80
C VAL A 635 -30.08 -25.85 7.12
N GLU A 636 -29.37 -26.97 7.28
CA GLU A 636 -28.06 -27.19 6.66
C GLU A 636 -28.11 -27.06 5.13
N PRO A 637 -27.00 -26.64 4.48
CA PRO A 637 -26.89 -26.59 3.02
C PRO A 637 -27.30 -27.91 2.36
N MET A 638 -28.21 -27.82 1.39
CA MET A 638 -28.71 -28.99 0.67
C MET A 638 -29.24 -28.66 -0.72
N MET A 639 -29.16 -29.63 -1.63
CA MET A 639 -29.78 -29.58 -2.95
C MET A 639 -31.26 -30.01 -2.87
N THR A 640 -32.16 -29.24 -3.46
CA THR A 640 -33.59 -29.57 -3.57
C THR A 640 -33.90 -30.44 -4.80
N GLU A 641 -35.08 -31.06 -4.83
CA GLU A 641 -35.52 -31.90 -5.96
C GLU A 641 -35.64 -31.14 -7.29
N ASP A 642 -35.74 -29.81 -7.26
CA ASP A 642 -35.80 -28.95 -8.44
C ASP A 642 -34.45 -28.34 -8.85
N GLY A 643 -33.35 -28.73 -8.18
CA GLY A 643 -31.99 -28.31 -8.54
C GLY A 643 -31.54 -27.01 -7.89
N THR A 644 -32.24 -26.54 -6.86
CA THR A 644 -31.85 -25.37 -6.07
C THR A 644 -30.93 -25.79 -4.95
N PHE A 645 -29.75 -25.18 -4.87
CA PHE A 645 -28.87 -25.32 -3.72
C PHE A 645 -29.13 -24.20 -2.72
N GLY A 646 -29.24 -24.51 -1.44
CA GLY A 646 -29.51 -23.48 -0.43
C GLY A 646 -29.51 -23.97 1.01
N PHE A 647 -29.63 -23.01 1.93
CA PHE A 647 -29.69 -23.22 3.38
C PHE A 647 -30.61 -22.19 4.04
N ILE A 648 -30.89 -22.38 5.34
CA ILE A 648 -31.61 -21.40 6.15
C ILE A 648 -30.78 -21.09 7.39
N LEU A 649 -30.52 -19.81 7.65
CA LEU A 649 -29.80 -19.34 8.83
C LEU A 649 -30.73 -19.15 10.03
N THR A 650 -30.18 -19.26 11.24
CA THR A 650 -30.93 -18.90 12.45
C THR A 650 -31.19 -17.39 12.54
N GLU A 651 -32.24 -16.99 13.25
CA GLU A 651 -32.55 -15.56 13.51
C GLU A 651 -31.37 -14.81 14.16
N ASP A 652 -30.62 -15.45 15.05
CA ASP A 652 -29.45 -14.85 15.70
C ASP A 652 -28.29 -14.66 14.69
N SER A 653 -28.07 -15.63 13.79
CA SER A 653 -27.03 -15.54 12.75
C SER A 653 -27.32 -14.49 11.70
N MET A 654 -28.59 -14.21 11.40
CA MET A 654 -28.97 -13.13 10.49
C MET A 654 -28.48 -11.75 10.97
N TYR A 655 -28.36 -11.55 12.28
CA TYR A 655 -27.75 -10.33 12.78
C TYR A 655 -26.27 -10.24 12.44
N ASN A 656 -25.55 -11.36 12.45
CA ASN A 656 -24.11 -11.44 12.21
C ASN A 656 -23.73 -11.66 10.74
N LEU A 657 -24.69 -11.91 9.85
CA LEU A 657 -24.43 -12.11 8.42
C LEU A 657 -24.06 -10.79 7.73
N ASP A 658 -22.92 -10.74 7.05
CA ASP A 658 -22.49 -9.59 6.24
C ASP A 658 -22.87 -9.79 4.78
N GLY A 659 -22.45 -10.90 4.18
CA GLY A 659 -22.69 -11.24 2.78
C GLY A 659 -22.74 -12.74 2.52
N VAL A 660 -23.28 -13.13 1.36
CA VAL A 660 -23.18 -14.49 0.85
C VAL A 660 -22.89 -14.46 -0.64
N TYR A 661 -21.85 -15.15 -1.05
CA TYR A 661 -21.33 -15.19 -2.41
C TYR A 661 -21.35 -16.62 -2.95
N CYS A 662 -21.46 -16.76 -4.27
CA CYS A 662 -21.26 -18.02 -4.94
C CYS A 662 -19.78 -18.21 -5.27
N VAL A 663 -19.30 -19.45 -5.16
CA VAL A 663 -17.92 -19.82 -5.51
C VAL A 663 -17.96 -20.98 -6.48
N ILE A 664 -17.22 -20.88 -7.57
CA ILE A 664 -17.16 -21.90 -8.61
C ILE A 664 -15.73 -22.42 -8.74
N MET A 665 -15.61 -23.74 -8.74
CA MET A 665 -14.36 -24.43 -9.06
C MET A 665 -14.58 -25.50 -10.11
N MET A 666 -13.50 -25.91 -10.75
CA MET A 666 -13.42 -27.14 -11.53
C MET A 666 -12.26 -28.00 -11.06
N THR A 667 -12.11 -29.19 -11.63
CA THR A 667 -10.93 -30.04 -11.35
C THR A 667 -10.14 -30.31 -12.61
N ASP A 668 -8.83 -30.43 -12.45
CA ASP A 668 -7.94 -30.92 -13.51
C ASP A 668 -7.94 -32.46 -13.60
N GLU A 669 -7.17 -33.01 -14.54
CA GLU A 669 -7.07 -34.47 -14.73
C GLU A 669 -6.46 -35.21 -13.52
N ASP A 670 -5.70 -34.53 -12.68
CA ASP A 670 -5.01 -35.06 -11.51
C ASP A 670 -5.85 -34.90 -10.22
N GLY A 671 -6.99 -34.21 -10.30
CA GLY A 671 -7.93 -33.97 -9.20
C GLY A 671 -7.57 -32.77 -8.32
N TYR A 672 -6.73 -31.85 -8.83
CA TYR A 672 -6.54 -30.54 -8.22
C TYR A 672 -7.71 -29.62 -8.56
N PHE A 673 -8.08 -28.77 -7.61
CA PHE A 673 -9.17 -27.82 -7.74
C PHE A 673 -8.64 -26.53 -8.34
N ILE A 674 -9.29 -26.07 -9.40
CA ILE A 674 -9.00 -24.81 -10.08
C ILE A 674 -10.13 -23.86 -9.70
N ASP A 675 -9.76 -22.76 -9.05
CA ASP A 675 -10.69 -21.73 -8.63
C ASP A 675 -11.01 -20.77 -9.79
N LEU A 676 -12.30 -20.63 -10.08
CA LEU A 676 -12.82 -19.73 -11.12
C LEU A 676 -13.37 -18.44 -10.53
N GLY A 677 -13.31 -18.30 -9.20
CA GLY A 677 -13.65 -17.10 -8.48
C GLY A 677 -15.01 -17.12 -7.82
N LEU A 678 -15.47 -15.93 -7.46
CA LEU A 678 -16.67 -15.68 -6.67
C LEU A 678 -17.48 -14.50 -7.19
N ASP A 679 -18.79 -14.56 -7.00
CA ASP A 679 -19.75 -13.55 -7.47
C ASP A 679 -20.91 -13.40 -6.45
N ASN A 680 -21.61 -12.27 -6.48
CA ASN A 680 -22.77 -11.96 -5.64
C ASN A 680 -24.10 -12.46 -6.23
N TYR A 681 -24.06 -13.29 -7.27
CA TYR A 681 -25.24 -13.89 -7.90
C TYR A 681 -25.90 -14.96 -7.02
N VAL A 682 -26.47 -14.53 -5.89
CA VAL A 682 -27.10 -15.38 -4.88
C VAL A 682 -28.44 -14.76 -4.46
N SER A 683 -29.49 -15.59 -4.30
CA SER A 683 -30.78 -15.13 -3.78
C SER A 683 -30.82 -15.24 -2.26
N ILE A 684 -30.88 -14.09 -1.59
CA ILE A 684 -30.96 -13.99 -0.12
C ILE A 684 -32.30 -13.37 0.29
N ASP A 685 -33.10 -14.10 1.06
CA ASP A 685 -34.24 -13.58 1.81
C ASP A 685 -33.77 -13.17 3.22
N TRP A 686 -33.55 -11.87 3.40
CA TRP A 686 -33.06 -11.31 4.67
C TRP A 686 -34.08 -11.37 5.81
N ASP A 687 -35.38 -11.58 5.53
CA ASP A 687 -36.41 -11.67 6.56
C ASP A 687 -36.54 -13.11 7.09
N GLU A 688 -36.40 -14.10 6.22
CA GLU A 688 -36.53 -15.53 6.55
C GLU A 688 -35.18 -16.25 6.70
N GLY A 689 -34.08 -15.60 6.37
CA GLY A 689 -32.72 -16.15 6.41
C GLY A 689 -32.48 -17.25 5.37
N ILE A 690 -33.25 -17.25 4.28
CA ILE A 690 -33.18 -18.26 3.23
C ILE A 690 -32.16 -17.81 2.18
N VAL A 691 -31.17 -18.66 1.92
CA VAL A 691 -30.16 -18.45 0.88
C VAL A 691 -30.32 -19.54 -0.16
N THR A 692 -30.40 -19.16 -1.44
CA THR A 692 -30.56 -20.10 -2.54
C THR A 692 -29.88 -19.63 -3.82
N ASP A 693 -29.43 -20.59 -4.64
CA ASP A 693 -29.07 -20.37 -6.04
C ASP A 693 -29.39 -21.60 -6.91
N ASN A 694 -29.55 -21.37 -8.21
CA ASN A 694 -29.80 -22.35 -9.26
C ASN A 694 -28.77 -22.19 -10.40
N PHE A 695 -27.48 -22.12 -10.07
CA PHE A 695 -26.34 -22.03 -10.99
C PHE A 695 -26.68 -22.33 -12.46
N ASP A 696 -26.63 -21.29 -13.30
CA ASP A 696 -27.14 -21.33 -14.67
C ASP A 696 -26.07 -21.62 -15.73
N GLY A 697 -24.83 -21.86 -15.29
CA GLY A 697 -23.70 -22.22 -16.15
C GLY A 697 -23.04 -21.03 -16.83
N LEU A 698 -23.49 -19.79 -16.60
CA LEU A 698 -22.87 -18.59 -17.15
C LEU A 698 -21.70 -18.14 -16.29
N TRP A 699 -20.64 -17.66 -16.95
CA TRP A 699 -19.50 -17.02 -16.31
C TRP A 699 -18.83 -16.02 -17.26
N TYR A 700 -17.85 -15.30 -16.73
CA TYR A 700 -17.14 -14.21 -17.42
C TYR A 700 -16.03 -14.74 -18.31
N LEU A 701 -16.03 -14.31 -19.58
CA LEU A 701 -15.10 -14.73 -20.61
C LEU A 701 -14.34 -13.54 -21.21
N LEU A 702 -13.07 -13.76 -21.52
CA LEU A 702 -12.26 -12.87 -22.34
C LEU A 702 -12.71 -12.92 -23.81
N GLY A 703 -12.29 -11.94 -24.62
CA GLY A 703 -12.73 -11.81 -26.02
C GLY A 703 -12.40 -12.99 -26.95
N ASP A 704 -11.53 -13.92 -26.54
CA ASP A 704 -11.24 -15.18 -27.23
C ASP A 704 -12.00 -16.41 -26.67
N GLY A 705 -12.82 -16.21 -25.64
CA GLY A 705 -13.63 -17.22 -24.98
C GLY A 705 -12.96 -17.92 -23.79
N GLN A 706 -11.76 -17.50 -23.38
CA GLN A 706 -11.14 -18.02 -22.16
C GLN A 706 -11.91 -17.57 -20.91
N VAL A 707 -12.13 -18.50 -19.97
CA VAL A 707 -12.80 -18.23 -18.69
C VAL A 707 -11.90 -17.33 -17.84
N LEU A 708 -12.46 -16.29 -17.21
CA LEU A 708 -11.73 -15.45 -16.26
C LEU A 708 -12.01 -15.90 -14.82
N ALA A 709 -10.97 -15.98 -13.99
CA ALA A 709 -11.12 -16.16 -12.55
C ALA A 709 -11.53 -14.82 -11.92
N MET A 710 -12.81 -14.63 -11.62
CA MET A 710 -13.35 -13.32 -11.23
C MET A 710 -13.50 -13.25 -9.72
N TYR A 711 -12.86 -12.26 -9.09
CA TYR A 711 -12.98 -12.05 -7.65
C TYR A 711 -13.61 -10.70 -7.40
N LEU A 712 -14.84 -10.70 -6.86
CA LEU A 712 -15.54 -9.48 -6.48
C LEU A 712 -14.72 -8.73 -5.41
N ILE A 713 -14.47 -7.44 -5.64
CA ILE A 713 -13.68 -6.58 -4.75
C ILE A 713 -14.45 -5.35 -4.25
N GLU A 714 -15.51 -4.95 -4.95
CA GLU A 714 -16.41 -3.88 -4.52
C GLU A 714 -17.82 -4.09 -5.07
N GLU A 715 -18.83 -3.87 -4.22
CA GLU A 715 -20.25 -3.87 -4.57
C GLU A 715 -20.81 -2.45 -4.39
N GLY A 716 -21.23 -1.84 -5.49
CA GLY A 716 -21.84 -0.52 -5.54
C GLY A 716 -23.34 -0.58 -5.79
N ASP A 717 -24.02 0.55 -5.56
CA ASP A 717 -25.46 0.67 -5.87
C ASP A 717 -25.76 0.48 -7.38
N ASP A 718 -24.81 0.85 -8.24
CA ASP A 718 -24.93 0.87 -9.71
C ASP A 718 -23.73 0.25 -10.44
N TYR A 719 -22.82 -0.45 -9.74
CA TYR A 719 -21.75 -1.23 -10.34
C TYR A 719 -21.22 -2.32 -9.41
N ASP A 720 -20.51 -3.29 -9.97
CA ASP A 720 -19.61 -4.20 -9.24
C ASP A 720 -18.20 -4.10 -9.84
N LEU A 721 -17.18 -4.19 -9.00
CA LEU A 721 -15.78 -4.18 -9.40
C LEU A 721 -15.13 -5.52 -9.06
N TYR A 722 -14.36 -6.05 -10.01
CA TYR A 722 -13.68 -7.34 -9.90
C TYR A 722 -12.17 -7.21 -10.12
N SER A 723 -11.44 -8.11 -9.45
CA SER A 723 -10.03 -8.38 -9.68
C SER A 723 -9.87 -9.73 -10.37
N VAL A 724 -9.05 -9.78 -11.42
CA VAL A 724 -8.83 -10.99 -12.22
C VAL A 724 -7.33 -11.26 -12.33
N PRO A 725 -6.78 -12.32 -11.73
CA PRO A 725 -5.35 -12.60 -11.81
C PRO A 725 -4.94 -12.97 -13.23
N VAL A 726 -3.86 -12.35 -13.72
CA VAL A 726 -3.32 -12.52 -15.07
C VAL A 726 -1.80 -12.34 -15.09
N LYS A 727 -1.16 -12.77 -16.19
CA LYS A 727 0.10 -12.13 -16.63
C LYS A 727 -0.21 -11.13 -17.73
N VAL A 728 0.32 -9.91 -17.61
CA VAL A 728 0.35 -8.95 -18.72
C VAL A 728 1.80 -8.74 -19.16
N ASN A 729 2.08 -9.04 -20.43
CA ASN A 729 3.42 -8.97 -21.02
C ASN A 729 4.49 -9.75 -20.22
N GLY A 730 4.09 -10.84 -19.57
CA GLY A 730 4.96 -11.72 -18.80
C GLY A 730 5.16 -11.33 -17.33
N LYS A 731 4.61 -10.20 -16.87
CA LYS A 731 4.57 -9.81 -15.45
C LYS A 731 3.22 -10.22 -14.84
N ASP A 732 3.23 -10.83 -13.67
CA ASP A 732 1.98 -11.11 -12.93
C ASP A 732 1.34 -9.79 -12.46
N THR A 733 0.02 -9.70 -12.56
CA THR A 733 -0.78 -8.55 -12.13
C THR A 733 -2.26 -8.96 -12.07
N ASN A 734 -3.17 -8.05 -11.73
CA ASN A 734 -4.60 -8.29 -11.81
C ASN A 734 -5.24 -7.34 -12.85
N LEU A 735 -6.13 -7.84 -13.70
CA LEU A 735 -7.07 -6.96 -14.40
C LEU A 735 -8.10 -6.42 -13.41
N ARG A 736 -8.46 -5.15 -13.60
CA ARG A 736 -9.61 -4.53 -12.97
C ARG A 736 -10.77 -4.57 -13.95
N VAL A 737 -11.86 -5.21 -13.58
CA VAL A 737 -13.03 -5.41 -14.44
C VAL A 737 -14.24 -4.77 -13.76
N MET A 738 -14.88 -3.84 -14.45
CA MET A 738 -16.07 -3.12 -13.98
C MET A 738 -17.31 -3.73 -14.62
N MET A 739 -18.35 -4.01 -13.83
CA MET A 739 -19.71 -4.28 -14.28
C MET A 739 -20.59 -3.08 -13.91
N GLU A 740 -21.06 -2.31 -14.89
CA GLU A 740 -21.97 -1.16 -14.64
C GLU A 740 -23.43 -1.52 -14.91
N TYR A 741 -24.30 -1.27 -13.91
CA TYR A 741 -25.74 -1.46 -14.02
C TYR A 741 -26.42 -0.27 -14.70
N ASN A 742 -27.21 -0.55 -15.75
CA ASN A 742 -27.87 0.46 -16.55
C ASN A 742 -29.40 0.34 -16.46
N ASP A 743 -30.07 1.46 -16.15
CA ASP A 743 -31.55 1.58 -15.98
C ASP A 743 -32.37 0.97 -17.14
N ASP A 744 -31.82 0.89 -18.35
CA ASP A 744 -32.54 0.54 -19.59
C ASP A 744 -32.02 -0.73 -20.31
N SER A 745 -30.86 -1.31 -19.92
CA SER A 745 -30.15 -2.35 -20.73
C SER A 745 -29.60 -3.57 -19.98
N GLY A 746 -29.72 -3.66 -18.65
CA GLY A 746 -29.07 -4.73 -17.87
C GLY A 746 -27.78 -4.20 -17.27
N TYR A 747 -26.64 -4.78 -17.66
CA TYR A 747 -25.30 -4.33 -17.28
C TYR A 747 -24.32 -4.36 -18.47
N GLU A 748 -23.19 -3.67 -18.35
CA GLU A 748 -22.05 -3.75 -19.26
C GLU A 748 -20.79 -4.10 -18.45
N THR A 749 -20.01 -5.10 -18.89
CA THR A 749 -18.80 -5.56 -18.20
C THR A 749 -17.55 -5.30 -19.05
N TYR A 750 -16.56 -4.61 -18.49
CA TYR A 750 -15.36 -4.19 -19.25
C TYR A 750 -14.10 -4.02 -18.38
N ILE A 751 -12.92 -4.17 -19.00
CA ILE A 751 -11.60 -4.06 -18.38
C ILE A 751 -11.18 -2.59 -18.26
N LEU A 752 -10.87 -2.13 -17.05
CA LEU A 752 -10.31 -0.80 -16.77
C LEU A 752 -8.80 -0.73 -17.03
N GLY A 753 -8.08 -1.81 -16.73
CA GLY A 753 -6.63 -1.89 -16.82
C GLY A 753 -6.05 -2.91 -15.83
N THR A 754 -4.80 -2.73 -15.43
CA THR A 754 -4.09 -3.62 -14.49
C THR A 754 -3.79 -2.94 -13.14
N SER A 755 -3.84 -3.67 -12.03
CA SER A 755 -3.43 -3.23 -10.69
C SER A 755 -2.72 -4.37 -9.95
N SER A 756 -1.75 -4.03 -9.09
CA SER A 756 -0.97 -5.02 -8.33
C SER A 756 -1.41 -5.14 -6.86
N GLY A 757 -2.51 -4.49 -6.45
CA GLY A 757 -3.04 -4.55 -5.08
C GLY A 757 -2.15 -3.90 -4.03
N VAL A 758 -2.23 -4.37 -2.78
CA VAL A 758 -1.46 -3.96 -1.60
C VAL A 758 -0.49 -5.08 -1.26
N SER A 759 0.76 -4.72 -1.05
CA SER A 759 1.79 -5.67 -0.63
C SER A 759 1.74 -5.96 0.89
N SER A 760 2.56 -6.89 1.37
CA SER A 760 2.51 -7.47 2.72
C SER A 760 3.09 -6.53 3.75
N ASN A 761 3.95 -5.59 3.34
CA ASN A 761 4.40 -4.48 4.18
C ASN A 761 3.39 -3.31 4.18
N GLY A 762 2.27 -3.41 3.45
CA GLY A 762 1.24 -2.40 3.33
C GLY A 762 1.51 -1.35 2.25
N MET A 763 2.54 -1.53 1.41
CA MET A 763 2.78 -0.68 0.23
C MET A 763 1.68 -0.94 -0.79
N SER A 764 0.88 0.08 -1.12
CA SER A 764 -0.15 -0.04 -2.14
C SER A 764 0.45 0.19 -3.53
N SER A 765 0.22 -0.71 -4.48
CA SER A 765 0.49 -0.44 -5.88
C SER A 765 -0.36 0.76 -6.31
N GLY A 766 0.26 1.80 -6.87
CA GLY A 766 -0.47 2.97 -7.36
C GLY A 766 -1.60 2.59 -8.36
N ARG A 767 -2.35 3.60 -8.82
CA ARG A 767 -3.59 3.37 -9.61
C ARG A 767 -3.47 2.47 -10.85
N ILE A 768 -4.65 2.00 -11.30
CA ILE A 768 -4.88 1.16 -12.48
C ILE A 768 -4.08 1.66 -13.70
N LYS A 769 -3.19 0.81 -14.22
CA LYS A 769 -2.42 1.05 -15.45
C LYS A 769 -3.25 0.60 -16.67
N PRO A 770 -3.62 1.48 -17.62
CA PRO A 770 -4.40 1.07 -18.79
C PRO A 770 -3.67 0.06 -19.69
N LEU A 771 -4.43 -0.85 -20.30
CA LEU A 771 -3.91 -1.77 -21.31
C LEU A 771 -3.70 -1.06 -22.66
N ASN A 772 -2.60 -1.40 -23.32
CA ASN A 772 -2.27 -0.95 -24.67
C ASN A 772 -2.59 -2.03 -25.70
N ARG A 773 -3.09 -1.62 -26.87
CA ARG A 773 -3.31 -2.55 -27.99
C ARG A 773 -2.01 -3.27 -28.34
N GLY A 774 -2.06 -4.61 -28.29
CA GLY A 774 -0.91 -5.48 -28.52
C GLY A 774 -0.31 -6.10 -27.26
N ASP A 775 -0.71 -5.63 -26.07
CA ASP A 775 -0.38 -6.27 -24.80
C ASP A 775 -0.86 -7.73 -24.81
N VAL A 776 -0.05 -8.61 -24.22
CA VAL A 776 -0.35 -10.03 -24.12
C VAL A 776 -0.88 -10.31 -22.72
N ILE A 777 -2.15 -10.71 -22.64
CA ILE A 777 -2.84 -11.11 -21.41
C ILE A 777 -2.84 -12.63 -21.36
N VAL A 778 -2.50 -13.21 -20.21
CA VAL A 778 -2.63 -14.65 -19.95
C VAL A 778 -3.47 -14.80 -18.68
N PRO A 779 -4.71 -15.32 -18.75
CA PRO A 779 -5.51 -15.62 -17.56
C PRO A 779 -4.75 -16.53 -16.60
N ALA A 780 -4.89 -16.30 -15.30
CA ALA A 780 -4.29 -17.12 -14.28
C ALA A 780 -5.37 -17.62 -13.30
N TYR A 781 -5.13 -18.80 -12.72
CA TYR A 781 -6.11 -19.47 -11.87
C TYR A 781 -5.40 -20.07 -10.65
N TYR A 782 -5.95 -19.87 -9.46
CA TYR A 782 -5.43 -20.49 -8.25
C TYR A 782 -5.77 -21.97 -8.22
N VAL A 783 -4.82 -22.77 -7.75
CA VAL A 783 -4.95 -24.22 -7.67
C VAL A 783 -4.78 -24.69 -6.24
N TYR A 784 -5.68 -25.57 -5.83
CA TYR A 784 -5.71 -26.18 -4.51
C TYR A 784 -5.66 -27.71 -4.63
N ASP A 785 -5.04 -28.37 -3.68
CA ASP A 785 -5.09 -29.84 -3.62
C ASP A 785 -6.38 -30.34 -2.96
N ASN A 786 -6.46 -31.66 -2.76
CA ASN A 786 -7.65 -32.29 -2.17
C ASN A 786 -7.74 -32.15 -0.64
N THR A 787 -6.73 -31.59 0.02
CA THR A 787 -6.80 -31.16 1.43
C THR A 787 -7.20 -29.70 1.54
N GLY A 788 -7.14 -28.95 0.43
CA GLY A 788 -7.45 -27.53 0.33
C GLY A 788 -6.27 -26.62 0.52
N ASP A 789 -5.07 -27.20 0.54
CA ASP A 789 -3.85 -26.42 0.58
C ASP A 789 -3.61 -25.81 -0.80
N TYR A 790 -3.27 -24.53 -0.81
CA TYR A 790 -2.86 -23.85 -2.03
C TYR A 790 -1.58 -24.48 -2.58
N VAL A 791 -1.57 -24.81 -3.88
CA VAL A 791 -0.43 -25.47 -4.53
C VAL A 791 0.25 -24.63 -5.62
N GLY A 792 -0.36 -23.52 -6.03
CA GLY A 792 0.19 -22.62 -7.03
C GLY A 792 -0.85 -22.03 -7.97
N MET A 793 -0.38 -21.46 -9.06
CA MET A 793 -1.22 -20.96 -10.17
C MET A 793 -1.00 -21.79 -11.43
N ILE A 794 -2.06 -21.93 -12.20
CA ILE A 794 -1.97 -22.33 -13.61
C ILE A 794 -2.36 -21.16 -14.50
N TYR A 795 -1.89 -21.19 -15.74
CA TYR A 795 -2.07 -20.11 -16.70
C TYR A 795 -2.77 -20.62 -17.95
N GLY A 796 -3.66 -19.79 -18.49
CA GLY A 796 -4.35 -20.01 -19.76
C GLY A 796 -3.46 -19.75 -20.98
N ASP A 797 -4.10 -19.56 -22.12
CA ASP A 797 -3.45 -19.25 -23.39
C ASP A 797 -3.21 -17.74 -23.55
N GLU A 798 -2.20 -17.37 -24.36
CA GLU A 798 -1.92 -15.97 -24.69
C GLU A 798 -3.06 -15.32 -25.49
N TYR A 799 -3.66 -14.27 -24.92
CA TYR A 799 -4.59 -13.36 -25.60
C TYR A 799 -3.91 -12.03 -25.93
N ARG A 800 -3.92 -11.64 -27.21
CA ARG A 800 -3.40 -10.33 -27.63
C ARG A 800 -4.50 -9.28 -27.56
N PHE A 801 -4.38 -8.34 -26.62
CA PHE A 801 -5.35 -7.28 -26.40
C PHE A 801 -5.57 -6.46 -27.67
N THR A 802 -6.81 -6.47 -28.17
CA THR A 802 -7.14 -5.86 -29.46
C THR A 802 -7.48 -4.38 -29.38
N GLY A 803 -7.65 -3.86 -28.15
CA GLY A 803 -8.28 -2.57 -27.85
C GLY A 803 -9.79 -2.67 -27.59
N ASP A 804 -10.35 -3.89 -27.60
CA ASP A 804 -11.69 -4.20 -27.08
C ASP A 804 -11.55 -4.61 -25.61
N ASP A 805 -12.08 -3.77 -24.72
CA ASP A 805 -12.10 -3.91 -23.27
C ASP A 805 -13.29 -4.73 -22.77
N SER A 806 -14.21 -5.16 -23.64
CA SER A 806 -15.39 -5.93 -23.24
C SER A 806 -15.04 -7.27 -22.58
N VAL A 807 -15.72 -7.57 -21.48
CA VAL A 807 -15.82 -8.91 -20.88
C VAL A 807 -17.20 -9.47 -21.19
N TYR A 808 -17.27 -10.76 -21.53
CA TYR A 808 -18.46 -11.37 -22.11
C TYR A 808 -19.05 -12.42 -21.18
N ASP A 809 -20.37 -12.42 -21.01
CA ASP A 809 -21.04 -13.55 -20.37
C ASP A 809 -21.18 -14.70 -21.35
N GLY A 810 -20.74 -15.88 -20.95
CA GLY A 810 -20.88 -17.09 -21.76
C GLY A 810 -20.96 -18.35 -20.92
N PHE A 811 -21.48 -19.40 -21.54
CA PHE A 811 -21.56 -20.70 -20.88
C PHE A 811 -20.16 -21.25 -20.63
N LEU A 812 -19.96 -21.75 -19.41
CA LEU A 812 -18.77 -22.48 -19.04
C LEU A 812 -18.55 -23.70 -19.97
N PRO A 813 -17.29 -24.10 -20.21
CA PRO A 813 -16.97 -25.30 -20.99
C PRO A 813 -17.62 -26.59 -20.45
N GLU A 814 -17.73 -27.62 -21.29
CA GLU A 814 -18.24 -28.94 -20.86
C GLU A 814 -17.36 -29.51 -19.74
N SER A 815 -17.88 -29.55 -18.51
CA SER A 815 -17.20 -30.08 -17.32
C SER A 815 -18.18 -30.28 -16.17
N ASP A 816 -17.71 -31.00 -15.14
CA ASP A 816 -18.28 -30.91 -13.80
C ASP A 816 -17.68 -29.70 -13.07
N TYR A 817 -18.54 -28.94 -12.40
CA TYR A 817 -18.22 -27.76 -11.60
C TYR A 817 -18.65 -27.98 -10.16
N TYR A 818 -17.75 -27.62 -9.25
CA TYR A 818 -17.99 -27.61 -7.82
C TYR A 818 -18.49 -26.22 -7.44
N TYR A 819 -19.67 -26.18 -6.85
CA TYR A 819 -20.33 -24.95 -6.44
C TYR A 819 -20.47 -24.93 -4.92
N SER A 820 -20.14 -23.80 -4.29
CA SER A 820 -20.33 -23.58 -2.86
C SER A 820 -20.80 -22.14 -2.59
N PHE A 821 -21.37 -21.91 -1.41
CA PHE A 821 -21.55 -20.57 -0.88
C PHE A 821 -20.38 -20.20 0.03
N GLU A 822 -19.83 -19.01 -0.18
CA GLU A 822 -18.99 -18.29 0.79
C GLU A 822 -19.90 -17.38 1.62
N ILE A 823 -19.80 -17.47 2.94
CA ILE A 823 -20.63 -16.74 3.90
C ILE A 823 -19.72 -15.87 4.75
N ASP A 824 -19.94 -14.56 4.71
CA ASP A 824 -19.15 -13.59 5.42
C ASP A 824 -19.92 -13.12 6.66
N ASP A 825 -19.25 -13.05 7.80
CA ASP A 825 -19.81 -12.45 9.01
C ASP A 825 -19.33 -11.01 9.23
N ILE A 826 -20.04 -10.29 10.09
CA ILE A 826 -19.74 -8.90 10.47
C ILE A 826 -18.36 -8.73 11.11
N TYR A 827 -17.65 -9.80 11.46
CA TYR A 827 -16.32 -9.71 12.03
C TYR A 827 -15.22 -9.99 11.01
N GLY A 828 -15.58 -10.15 9.73
CA GLY A 828 -14.66 -10.43 8.63
C GLY A 828 -14.27 -11.92 8.52
N ASN A 829 -14.95 -12.83 9.22
CA ASN A 829 -14.70 -14.26 9.05
C ASN A 829 -15.53 -14.81 7.89
N GLN A 830 -14.93 -15.74 7.16
CA GLN A 830 -15.60 -16.50 6.10
C GLN A 830 -15.83 -17.96 6.46
N TYR A 831 -16.98 -18.45 6.02
CA TYR A 831 -17.38 -19.85 6.13
C TYR A 831 -17.83 -20.34 4.76
N TYR A 832 -17.34 -21.51 4.35
CA TYR A 832 -17.76 -22.14 3.10
C TYR A 832 -18.72 -23.28 3.40
N THR A 833 -19.76 -23.41 2.57
CA THR A 833 -20.59 -24.63 2.59
C THR A 833 -19.83 -25.81 1.98
N ASP A 834 -20.29 -27.04 2.22
CA ASP A 834 -19.84 -28.18 1.41
C ASP A 834 -20.21 -27.96 -0.07
N TYR A 835 -19.37 -28.42 -0.98
CA TYR A 835 -19.65 -28.26 -2.41
C TYR A 835 -20.76 -29.20 -2.89
N VAL A 836 -21.57 -28.69 -3.82
CA VAL A 836 -22.42 -29.49 -4.69
C VAL A 836 -21.87 -29.50 -6.11
N LEU A 837 -22.25 -30.52 -6.89
CA LEU A 837 -21.79 -30.67 -8.27
C LEU A 837 -22.88 -30.28 -9.26
N PHE A 838 -22.49 -29.46 -10.23
CA PHE A 838 -23.25 -29.18 -11.44
C PHE A 838 -22.45 -29.63 -12.66
N ALA A 839 -23.11 -30.25 -13.63
CA ALA A 839 -22.53 -30.60 -14.91
C ALA A 839 -23.03 -29.63 -15.98
N VAL A 840 -22.13 -29.07 -16.77
CA VAL A 840 -22.45 -28.24 -17.94
C VAL A 840 -22.13 -29.04 -19.19
N ASP A 841 -23.05 -29.10 -20.15
CA ASP A 841 -22.83 -29.79 -21.44
C ASP A 841 -22.30 -28.86 -22.55
N ASP A 842 -22.05 -29.41 -23.73
CA ASP A 842 -21.52 -28.68 -24.89
C ASP A 842 -22.51 -27.65 -25.49
N GLU A 843 -23.78 -27.71 -25.09
CA GLU A 843 -24.83 -26.74 -25.44
C GLU A 843 -25.01 -25.67 -24.34
N GLY A 844 -24.31 -25.80 -23.20
CA GLY A 844 -24.41 -24.92 -22.04
C GLY A 844 -25.56 -25.27 -21.09
N GLU A 845 -26.21 -26.42 -21.26
CA GLU A 845 -27.30 -26.84 -20.37
C GLU A 845 -26.72 -27.39 -19.05
N VAL A 846 -27.32 -26.97 -17.93
CA VAL A 846 -26.89 -27.37 -16.57
C VAL A 846 -27.69 -28.55 -16.05
N TYR A 847 -26.99 -29.52 -15.49
CA TYR A 847 -27.56 -30.68 -14.79
C TYR A 847 -26.99 -30.74 -13.38
N PHE A 848 -27.75 -31.29 -12.43
CA PHE A 848 -27.30 -31.51 -11.06
C PHE A 848 -27.38 -33.00 -10.70
N TYR A 849 -26.59 -33.39 -9.70
CA TYR A 849 -26.55 -34.76 -9.20
C TYR A 849 -27.49 -34.90 -8.00
N GLU A 850 -28.50 -35.78 -8.08
CA GLU A 850 -29.29 -36.18 -6.89
C GLU A 850 -28.42 -37.00 -5.94
N GLU A 851 -28.26 -36.56 -4.68
CA GLU A 851 -27.53 -37.30 -3.63
C GLU A 851 -28.28 -38.52 -3.06
#